data_AF-A0AAV5VWH8-F1
#
_entry.id   AF-A0AAV5VWH8-F1
#
_cell.length_a   1.000
_cell.length_b   1.000
_cell.length_c   1.000
_cell.angle_alpha   90.00
_cell.angle_beta   90.00
_cell.angle_gamma   90.00
#
_symmetry.space_group_name_H-M   'P 1'
#
loop_
_entity.id
_entity.type
_entity.pdbx_description
1 polymer ?
#
loop_
_entity_poly.entity_id
_entity_poly.type
_entity_poly.pdbx_seq_one_letter_code
_entity_poly.pdbx_strand_id
1 'polypeptide(L)'
;HHNVPPLSPVSENTQPNSRKRVRSASILQSYNVGATNVTLQEHTVGRDQRADVLGKHEGFRGCTIWFTGLSGAGKTTVSFALEKALTQMGIPCYGLDGDNVRHGLCQNLGFSKEDRTENIRRVAEVSKLFADAGMVTLSSFISPFRCDRDSAREIHKTSGLPFFEVYVDAPLEVCESRDPKDLYKKARKGQVQGMTGIDSVYEPPAAADLVLHSGKDSKEDCIKAVIDFLVEKGVIPEKALSSLSSSPVRQLFVAPSSRLSLERELREVKHEIELDIVELQWLQVLSEGWASPLYGFMRERQYLQSLHFGQLLDLKRKCLFPGEVDSNEEDDDHSQFNMDGPINQSVPIVLTITKEKKESLTTDGCVAPVISLSYGGKRVAILRRGEIFEHRRTERAARQFGSIDERHPGVAQVLHSGEFCVGGDIEVVDRITYGDGLDGVRYTPIELRRILAEKEADAVFVFQLRNPIHNGHALLMRETRAKLLEKYRNPILLLHPLGGWTKDDDVPLDVRIRQHKAVIEEGLLGADWTVLSIFPSPMMYAGPTEVQWHARARLAAGVHTYIVGRDPAGIADPASESGEALYEVEHGAKVLSMAPGLSHLNVIPFRVAAYDKKACEMAMFDSSRKEDFEFISGTAMRGLAREGLTPPNGFMAEKAWTILADYYREKNNQ
;
A
#
# COMPACT_ATOMS: atom_id res chain seq x y z
N HIS A 1 61.11 -20.36 2.43
CA HIS A 1 62.52 -19.95 2.38
C HIS A 1 62.61 -18.44 2.36
N HIS A 2 63.30 -17.91 3.37
CA HIS A 2 63.90 -16.57 3.57
C HIS A 2 62.98 -15.34 3.46
N ASN A 3 62.59 -14.71 4.58
CA ASN A 3 63.34 -13.88 5.56
C ASN A 3 64.04 -12.67 4.96
N VAL A 4 63.94 -11.53 5.67
CA VAL A 4 65.01 -10.57 6.09
C VAL A 4 64.33 -9.24 6.54
N PRO A 5 64.79 -8.50 7.58
CA PRO A 5 64.76 -8.78 9.03
C PRO A 5 64.31 -7.50 9.85
N PRO A 6 64.44 -7.44 11.19
CA PRO A 6 63.93 -6.34 12.04
C PRO A 6 65.03 -5.37 12.54
N LEU A 7 64.62 -4.21 13.07
CA LEU A 7 65.46 -3.32 13.88
C LEU A 7 64.71 -2.85 15.13
N SER A 8 65.33 -3.10 16.28
CA SER A 8 64.99 -2.58 17.62
C SER A 8 66.08 -1.55 18.04
N PRO A 9 66.15 -1.07 19.30
CA PRO A 9 65.49 0.09 19.88
C PRO A 9 66.49 1.16 20.39
N VAL A 10 66.05 2.39 20.74
CA VAL A 10 66.83 3.30 21.61
C VAL A 10 65.90 4.05 22.58
N SER A 11 66.40 4.14 23.81
CA SER A 11 65.81 4.53 25.09
C SER A 11 65.88 6.02 25.44
N GLU A 12 64.92 6.41 26.30
CA GLU A 12 65.02 7.31 27.47
C GLU A 12 65.33 8.81 27.36
N ASN A 13 64.42 9.56 28.03
CA ASN A 13 64.65 10.51 29.14
C ASN A 13 64.28 11.99 28.88
N THR A 14 63.19 12.46 29.51
CA THR A 14 63.16 13.47 30.60
C THR A 14 61.76 14.11 30.77
N GLN A 15 61.17 13.93 31.95
CA GLN A 15 60.23 14.88 32.59
C GLN A 15 61.06 15.83 33.51
N PRO A 16 60.51 16.87 34.21
CA PRO A 16 59.13 17.39 34.30
C PRO A 16 59.02 18.93 34.19
N ASN A 17 57.80 19.48 34.05
CA ASN A 17 57.47 20.68 34.83
C ASN A 17 55.96 20.94 35.01
N SER A 18 55.64 21.28 36.26
CA SER A 18 54.32 21.51 36.85
C SER A 18 53.67 22.86 36.45
N ARG A 19 52.33 22.93 36.43
CA ARG A 19 51.52 23.86 37.27
C ARG A 19 50.00 23.77 36.99
N LYS A 20 49.30 23.23 37.99
CA LYS A 20 47.96 23.58 38.52
C LYS A 20 46.92 24.21 37.56
N ARG A 21 45.84 23.47 37.29
CA ARG A 21 44.50 24.02 37.02
C ARG A 21 43.57 23.77 38.21
N VAL A 22 42.89 24.84 38.59
CA VAL A 22 42.01 25.02 39.74
C VAL A 22 40.71 24.24 39.54
N ARG A 23 40.23 23.60 40.63
CA ARG A 23 38.92 22.96 40.73
C ARG A 23 37.81 24.01 40.79
N SER A 24 36.77 23.84 39.99
CA SER A 24 35.42 24.31 40.29
C SER A 24 34.49 23.10 40.26
N ALA A 25 33.95 22.76 41.42
CA ALA A 25 33.02 21.65 41.58
C ALA A 25 31.62 22.05 41.10
N SER A 26 31.00 21.21 40.28
CA SER A 26 29.54 21.13 40.18
C SER A 26 29.14 19.68 40.45
N ILE A 27 28.26 19.54 41.43
CA ILE A 27 27.86 18.33 42.11
C ILE A 27 26.97 17.50 41.19
N LEU A 28 27.50 16.42 40.65
CA LEU A 28 26.74 15.23 40.27
C LEU A 28 27.32 14.11 41.11
N GLN A 29 26.53 13.56 42.03
CA GLN A 29 26.85 12.29 42.67
C GLN A 29 26.86 11.23 41.55
N SER A 30 28.02 11.03 40.93
CA SER A 30 28.27 9.87 40.09
C SER A 30 28.13 8.66 41.00
N TYR A 31 27.07 7.87 40.80
CA TYR A 31 27.01 6.54 41.38
C TYR A 31 28.29 5.81 40.96
N ASN A 32 29.17 5.58 41.93
CA ASN A 32 30.46 4.94 41.71
C ASN A 32 30.27 3.64 40.92
N VAL A 33 31.08 3.45 39.88
CA VAL A 33 31.24 2.14 39.24
C VAL A 33 31.77 1.20 40.31
N GLY A 34 30.90 0.38 40.89
CA GLY A 34 31.25 -0.54 41.99
C GLY A 34 32.26 -1.61 41.56
N ALA A 35 32.42 -1.84 40.26
CA ALA A 35 33.39 -2.75 39.70
C ALA A 35 34.62 -1.99 39.18
N THR A 36 35.73 -2.07 39.91
CA THR A 36 36.99 -1.36 39.58
C THR A 36 37.80 -2.03 38.47
N ASN A 37 37.39 -3.22 38.02
CA ASN A 37 38.15 -4.09 37.11
C ASN A 37 37.36 -4.42 35.82
N VAL A 38 36.70 -3.43 35.21
CA VAL A 38 35.93 -3.63 33.97
C VAL A 38 36.54 -2.79 32.85
N THR A 39 36.83 -3.44 31.72
CA THR A 39 37.23 -2.77 30.48
C THR A 39 36.05 -2.75 29.51
N LEU A 40 35.80 -1.61 28.87
CA LEU A 40 34.82 -1.52 27.80
C LEU A 40 35.33 -2.33 26.61
N GLN A 41 34.52 -3.27 26.13
CA GLN A 41 34.79 -4.02 24.90
C GLN A 41 34.08 -3.34 23.75
N GLU A 42 34.83 -2.95 22.72
CA GLU A 42 34.25 -2.37 21.51
C GLU A 42 33.68 -3.47 20.62
N HIS A 43 32.50 -3.23 20.06
CA HIS A 43 31.89 -4.15 19.10
C HIS A 43 32.61 -4.05 17.75
N THR A 44 32.86 -5.20 17.11
CA THR A 44 33.46 -5.25 15.76
C THR A 44 32.51 -4.74 14.67
N VAL A 45 31.19 -4.79 14.91
CA VAL A 45 30.15 -4.34 13.97
C VAL A 45 29.61 -2.98 14.42
N GLY A 46 29.62 -2.01 13.50
CA GLY A 46 29.14 -0.65 13.77
C GLY A 46 27.61 -0.58 13.95
N ARG A 47 27.12 0.55 14.48
CA ARG A 47 25.66 0.79 14.63
C ARG A 47 24.92 0.82 13.30
N ASP A 48 25.47 1.50 12.31
CA ASP A 48 24.85 1.62 10.98
C ASP A 48 24.74 0.23 10.32
N GLN A 49 25.82 -0.57 10.37
CA GLN A 49 25.81 -1.95 9.87
C GLN A 49 24.79 -2.86 10.57
N ARG A 50 24.58 -2.67 11.89
CA ARG A 50 23.53 -3.40 12.64
C ARG A 50 22.13 -2.95 12.21
N ALA A 51 21.92 -1.65 12.01
CA ALA A 51 20.63 -1.11 11.59
C ALA A 51 20.25 -1.56 10.16
N ASP A 52 21.20 -1.61 9.24
CA ASP A 52 20.99 -1.99 7.84
C ASP A 52 20.47 -3.43 7.66
N VAL A 53 20.77 -4.34 8.59
CA VAL A 53 20.31 -5.74 8.53
C VAL A 53 19.04 -6.01 9.32
N LEU A 54 18.60 -5.08 10.18
CA LEU A 54 17.45 -5.27 11.05
C LEU A 54 16.14 -4.80 10.43
N GLY A 55 16.16 -3.72 9.64
CA GLY A 55 14.98 -3.08 9.07
C GLY A 55 14.85 -3.23 7.55
N LYS A 56 13.66 -2.93 7.02
CA LYS A 56 13.40 -2.89 5.57
C LYS A 56 14.07 -1.72 4.86
N HIS A 57 14.37 -0.64 5.59
CA HIS A 57 14.82 0.62 5.03
C HIS A 57 16.23 0.97 5.49
N GLU A 58 17.16 1.13 4.53
CA GLU A 58 18.48 1.71 4.78
C GLU A 58 18.36 3.12 5.37
N GLY A 59 19.26 3.45 6.30
CA GLY A 59 19.32 4.76 6.95
C GLY A 59 18.42 4.92 8.19
N PHE A 60 17.66 3.88 8.57
CA PHE A 60 16.97 3.85 9.86
C PHE A 60 17.97 3.83 11.02
N ARG A 61 17.63 4.50 12.14
CA ARG A 61 18.51 4.59 13.31
C ARG A 61 17.81 4.17 14.60
N GLY A 62 18.47 3.32 15.38
CA GLY A 62 18.03 2.99 16.72
C GLY A 62 17.97 4.23 17.63
N CYS A 63 16.89 4.35 18.41
CA CYS A 63 16.68 5.46 19.33
C CYS A 63 15.76 5.06 20.49
N THR A 64 15.65 5.93 21.48
CA THR A 64 14.67 5.79 22.56
C THR A 64 13.64 6.90 22.49
N ILE A 65 12.37 6.51 22.40
CA ILE A 65 11.21 7.39 22.57
C ILE A 65 10.69 7.18 23.98
N TRP A 66 10.84 8.21 24.80
CA TRP A 66 10.51 8.18 26.21
C TRP A 66 9.19 8.91 26.47
N PHE A 67 8.10 8.16 26.58
CA PHE A 67 6.79 8.71 26.93
C PHE A 67 6.69 8.96 28.43
N THR A 68 6.39 10.21 28.81
CA THR A 68 6.15 10.63 30.20
C THR A 68 4.81 11.35 30.33
N GLY A 69 4.19 11.29 31.51
CA GLY A 69 2.87 11.88 31.75
C GLY A 69 2.12 11.19 32.89
N LEU A 70 1.01 11.80 33.33
CA LEU A 70 0.16 11.26 34.39
C LEU A 70 -0.37 9.85 34.07
N SER A 71 -0.74 9.08 35.10
CA SER A 71 -1.47 7.82 34.89
C SER A 71 -2.78 8.11 34.16
N GLY A 72 -3.18 7.30 33.18
CA GLY A 72 -4.39 7.58 32.37
C GLY A 72 -4.22 8.65 31.27
N ALA A 73 -3.05 9.29 31.15
CA ALA A 73 -2.80 10.29 30.10
C ALA A 73 -2.75 9.71 28.68
N GLY A 74 -2.58 8.40 28.50
CA GLY A 74 -2.60 7.75 27.18
C GLY A 74 -1.26 7.18 26.67
N LYS A 75 -0.18 7.24 27.47
CA LYS A 75 1.17 6.75 27.09
C LYS A 75 1.17 5.34 26.48
N THR A 76 0.64 4.35 27.20
CA THR A 76 0.59 2.95 26.73
C THR A 76 -0.22 2.81 25.44
N THR A 77 -1.31 3.58 25.30
CA THR A 77 -2.15 3.60 24.09
C THR A 77 -1.42 4.14 22.88
N VAL A 78 -0.67 5.24 23.03
CA VAL A 78 0.14 5.83 21.96
C VAL A 78 1.32 4.92 21.63
N SER A 79 2.04 4.42 22.64
CA SER A 79 3.21 3.55 22.47
C SER A 79 2.87 2.29 21.65
N PHE A 80 1.85 1.52 22.03
CA PHE A 80 1.50 0.29 21.29
C PHE A 80 0.90 0.56 19.90
N ALA A 81 0.25 1.70 19.70
CA ALA A 81 -0.25 2.06 18.38
C ALA A 81 0.88 2.52 17.44
N LEU A 82 1.86 3.23 17.99
CA LEU A 82 3.08 3.58 17.28
C LEU A 82 3.92 2.32 16.97
N GLU A 83 4.03 1.38 17.92
CA GLU A 83 4.68 0.08 17.70
C GLU A 83 4.07 -0.64 16.48
N LYS A 84 2.74 -0.68 16.40
CA LYS A 84 2.04 -1.24 15.25
C LYS A 84 2.39 -0.50 13.95
N ALA A 85 2.37 0.83 13.96
CA ALA A 85 2.66 1.65 12.77
C ALA A 85 4.12 1.45 12.28
N LEU A 86 5.10 1.51 13.18
CA LEU A 86 6.51 1.29 12.86
C LEU A 86 6.74 -0.14 12.35
N THR A 87 6.11 -1.14 12.96
CA THR A 87 6.19 -2.53 12.49
C THR A 87 5.63 -2.69 11.08
N GLN A 88 4.51 -2.01 10.76
CA GLN A 88 3.93 -1.99 9.41
C GLN A 88 4.85 -1.30 8.39
N MET A 89 5.65 -0.33 8.82
CA MET A 89 6.70 0.29 8.01
C MET A 89 7.93 -0.60 7.81
N GLY A 90 8.00 -1.77 8.45
CA GLY A 90 9.22 -2.59 8.46
C GLY A 90 10.34 -1.97 9.31
N ILE A 91 9.99 -1.16 10.30
CA ILE A 91 10.91 -0.53 11.24
C ILE A 91 10.92 -1.33 12.55
N PRO A 92 12.07 -1.94 12.93
CA PRO A 92 12.20 -2.69 14.17
C PRO A 92 11.99 -1.79 15.39
N CYS A 93 11.04 -2.16 16.23
CA CYS A 93 10.75 -1.45 17.45
C CYS A 93 10.35 -2.40 18.59
N TYR A 94 10.44 -1.93 19.83
CA TYR A 94 10.04 -2.70 21.00
C TYR A 94 9.49 -1.82 22.12
N GLY A 95 8.30 -2.15 22.61
CA GLY A 95 7.67 -1.46 23.75
C GLY A 95 8.15 -1.93 25.13
N LEU A 96 8.64 -0.98 25.94
CA LEU A 96 8.88 -1.17 27.37
C LEU A 96 7.78 -0.46 28.17
N ASP A 97 6.87 -1.23 28.77
CA ASP A 97 5.80 -0.68 29.62
C ASP A 97 6.10 -0.91 31.11
N GLY A 98 5.67 0.07 31.93
CA GLY A 98 5.83 0.07 33.38
C GLY A 98 5.32 -1.19 34.09
N ASP A 99 4.24 -1.80 33.60
CA ASP A 99 3.73 -3.03 34.18
C ASP A 99 4.58 -4.24 33.77
N ASN A 100 4.95 -4.32 32.49
CA ASN A 100 5.69 -5.46 31.94
C ASN A 100 7.07 -5.62 32.57
N VAL A 101 7.82 -4.51 32.74
CA VAL A 101 9.17 -4.58 33.34
C VAL A 101 9.13 -4.93 34.83
N ARG A 102 8.02 -4.63 35.52
CA ARG A 102 7.82 -4.95 36.95
C ARG A 102 7.54 -6.42 37.21
N HIS A 103 7.17 -7.19 36.20
CA HIS A 103 7.04 -8.65 36.32
C HIS A 103 8.36 -9.41 36.12
N GLY A 104 9.44 -8.73 35.72
CA GLY A 104 10.74 -9.35 35.47
C GLY A 104 11.89 -8.53 36.02
N LEU A 105 12.52 -7.70 35.17
CA LEU A 105 13.74 -6.94 35.50
C LEU A 105 13.60 -6.08 36.77
N CYS A 106 12.41 -5.58 37.06
CA CYS A 106 12.13 -4.70 38.20
C CYS A 106 11.23 -5.34 39.26
N GLN A 107 11.08 -6.68 39.27
CA GLN A 107 10.20 -7.38 40.23
C GLN A 107 10.59 -7.20 41.69
N ASN A 108 11.86 -6.90 41.96
CA ASN A 108 12.40 -6.71 43.30
C ASN A 108 12.25 -5.27 43.81
N LEU A 109 11.68 -4.35 43.03
CA LEU A 109 11.56 -2.93 43.37
C LEU A 109 10.14 -2.60 43.83
N GLY A 110 10.04 -1.94 44.98
CA GLY A 110 8.78 -1.45 45.54
C GLY A 110 8.30 -0.14 44.89
N PHE A 111 7.66 0.69 45.71
CA PHE A 111 7.12 2.00 45.32
C PHE A 111 7.72 3.16 46.12
N SER A 112 8.80 2.92 46.89
CA SER A 112 9.58 3.98 47.55
C SER A 112 10.19 4.93 46.50
N LYS A 113 10.66 6.12 46.94
CA LYS A 113 11.29 7.07 46.02
C LYS A 113 12.57 6.48 45.40
N GLU A 114 13.35 5.77 46.20
CA GLU A 114 14.59 5.10 45.82
C GLU A 114 14.30 3.98 44.82
N ASP A 115 13.28 3.14 45.08
CA ASP A 115 12.87 2.08 44.15
C ASP A 115 12.34 2.61 42.82
N ARG A 116 11.61 3.73 42.84
CA ARG A 116 11.13 4.40 41.63
C ARG A 116 12.30 4.96 40.81
N THR A 117 13.28 5.56 41.48
CA THR A 117 14.51 6.07 40.84
C THR A 117 15.28 4.92 40.18
N GLU A 118 15.49 3.82 40.90
CA GLU A 118 16.18 2.63 40.38
C GLU A 118 15.39 1.95 39.24
N ASN A 119 14.05 1.95 39.30
CA ASN A 119 13.20 1.44 38.23
C ASN A 119 13.41 2.24 36.94
N ILE A 120 13.39 3.57 37.01
CA ILE A 120 13.66 4.43 35.84
C ILE A 120 15.09 4.24 35.34
N ARG A 121 16.08 4.14 36.23
CA ARG A 121 17.48 3.90 35.84
C ARG A 121 17.65 2.58 35.08
N ARG A 122 17.08 1.48 35.58
CA ARG A 122 17.14 0.16 34.91
C ARG A 122 16.51 0.20 33.53
N VAL A 123 15.35 0.83 33.42
CA VAL A 123 14.64 0.99 32.14
C VAL A 123 15.45 1.84 31.18
N ALA A 124 16.09 2.91 31.65
CA ALA A 124 16.94 3.76 30.81
C ALA A 124 18.14 2.99 30.24
N GLU A 125 18.81 2.18 31.06
CA GLU A 125 19.92 1.33 30.58
C GLU A 125 19.46 0.28 29.57
N VAL A 126 18.30 -0.35 29.79
CA VAL A 126 17.74 -1.32 28.84
C VAL A 126 17.32 -0.65 27.54
N SER A 127 16.71 0.53 27.62
CA SER A 127 16.34 1.31 26.44
C SER A 127 17.58 1.69 25.61
N LYS A 128 18.65 2.07 26.29
CA LYS A 128 19.96 2.31 25.66
C LYS A 128 20.47 1.06 24.95
N LEU A 129 20.38 -0.12 25.55
CA LEU A 129 20.83 -1.37 24.91
C LEU A 129 20.03 -1.69 23.64
N PHE A 130 18.72 -1.49 23.66
CA PHE A 130 17.88 -1.69 22.48
C PHE A 130 18.13 -0.65 21.38
N ALA A 131 18.33 0.62 21.76
CA ALA A 131 18.72 1.67 20.83
C ALA A 131 20.11 1.40 20.22
N ASP A 132 21.08 0.94 21.02
CA ASP A 132 22.42 0.55 20.54
C ASP A 132 22.37 -0.65 19.59
N ALA A 133 21.46 -1.59 19.85
CA ALA A 133 21.21 -2.72 18.96
C ALA A 133 20.61 -2.30 17.61
N GLY A 134 20.13 -1.06 17.47
CA GLY A 134 19.58 -0.53 16.22
C GLY A 134 18.07 -0.47 16.17
N MET A 135 17.34 -0.67 17.28
CA MET A 135 15.87 -0.63 17.32
C MET A 135 15.31 0.69 17.85
N VAL A 136 14.07 1.04 17.50
CA VAL A 136 13.30 2.08 18.19
C VAL A 136 12.71 1.50 19.48
N THR A 137 13.14 2.02 20.62
CA THR A 137 12.61 1.62 21.92
C THR A 137 11.49 2.56 22.34
N LEU A 138 10.33 2.01 22.67
CA LEU A 138 9.14 2.78 23.08
C LEU A 138 8.92 2.63 24.58
N SER A 139 9.48 3.54 25.38
CA SER A 139 9.44 3.46 26.85
C SER A 139 8.25 4.23 27.41
N SER A 140 7.24 3.52 27.91
CA SER A 140 5.99 4.07 28.44
C SER A 140 5.94 4.03 29.97
N PHE A 141 6.38 5.11 30.61
CA PHE A 141 6.49 5.21 32.07
C PHE A 141 5.94 6.53 32.61
N ILE A 142 5.39 6.53 33.83
CA ILE A 142 4.97 7.80 34.46
C ILE A 142 6.17 8.73 34.61
N SER A 143 7.32 8.19 35.05
CA SER A 143 8.60 8.91 35.19
C SER A 143 8.43 10.35 35.75
N PRO A 144 7.87 10.49 36.96
CA PRO A 144 7.31 11.77 37.43
C PRO A 144 8.34 12.85 37.73
N PHE A 145 9.56 12.46 38.10
CA PHE A 145 10.62 13.39 38.49
C PHE A 145 11.49 13.77 37.30
N ARG A 146 11.76 15.07 37.15
CA ARG A 146 12.57 15.60 36.04
C ARG A 146 14.01 15.07 36.10
N CYS A 147 14.59 14.98 37.30
CA CYS A 147 15.95 14.47 37.48
C CYS A 147 16.15 13.06 36.92
N ASP A 148 15.15 12.19 37.04
CA ASP A 148 15.23 10.81 36.56
C ASP A 148 15.19 10.76 35.03
N ARG A 149 14.36 11.60 34.41
CA ARG A 149 14.27 11.73 32.95
C ARG A 149 15.53 12.38 32.36
N ASP A 150 16.07 13.40 33.03
CA ASP A 150 17.35 14.02 32.66
C ASP A 150 18.50 13.01 32.76
N SER A 151 18.51 12.17 33.81
CA SER A 151 19.48 11.08 33.93
C SER A 151 19.33 10.06 32.80
N ALA A 152 18.10 9.67 32.44
CA ALA A 152 17.85 8.76 31.32
C ALA A 152 18.34 9.34 29.99
N ARG A 153 18.09 10.63 29.75
CA ARG A 153 18.59 11.38 28.59
C ARG A 153 20.12 11.40 28.55
N GLU A 154 20.77 11.67 29.68
CA GLU A 154 22.23 11.75 29.75
C GLU A 154 22.91 10.39 29.50
N ILE A 155 22.31 9.28 29.95
CA ILE A 155 22.77 7.90 29.66
C ILE A 155 22.85 7.65 28.15
N HIS A 156 21.83 8.07 27.41
CA HIS A 156 21.77 7.91 25.94
C HIS A 156 22.74 8.87 25.24
N LYS A 157 22.74 10.15 25.65
CA LYS A 157 23.59 11.20 25.10
C LYS A 157 25.09 10.86 25.23
N THR A 158 25.52 10.42 26.41
CA THR A 158 26.91 9.99 26.65
C THR A 158 27.30 8.81 25.77
N SER A 159 26.31 7.99 25.39
CA SER A 159 26.50 6.84 24.51
C SER A 159 26.33 7.19 23.02
N GLY A 160 26.11 8.47 22.67
CA GLY A 160 25.88 8.92 21.30
C GLY A 160 24.60 8.36 20.68
N LEU A 161 23.57 8.09 21.47
CA LEU A 161 22.28 7.55 21.01
C LEU A 161 21.18 8.62 21.09
N PRO A 162 20.29 8.72 20.08
CA PRO A 162 19.16 9.64 20.14
C PRO A 162 18.18 9.25 21.25
N PHE A 163 17.73 10.27 22.00
CA PHE A 163 16.73 10.15 23.05
C PHE A 163 15.72 11.27 22.90
N PHE A 164 14.44 10.92 22.78
CA PHE A 164 13.34 11.85 22.57
C PHE A 164 12.34 11.72 23.71
N GLU A 165 12.22 12.78 24.51
CA GLU A 165 11.22 12.87 25.58
C GLU A 165 9.89 13.37 25.00
N VAL A 166 8.89 12.49 25.01
CA VAL A 166 7.54 12.77 24.53
C VAL A 166 6.63 12.98 25.73
N TYR A 167 6.19 14.22 25.94
CA TYR A 167 5.26 14.54 27.01
C TYR A 167 3.82 14.29 26.56
N VAL A 168 3.18 13.29 27.17
CA VAL A 168 1.75 13.00 26.95
C VAL A 168 0.94 13.82 27.94
N ASP A 169 0.55 15.01 27.50
CA ASP A 169 -0.12 16.03 28.29
C ASP A 169 -1.63 15.82 28.29
N ALA A 170 -2.17 15.53 29.47
CA ALA A 170 -3.60 15.46 29.71
C ALA A 170 -3.89 16.01 31.12
N PRO A 171 -4.91 16.88 31.27
CA PRO A 171 -5.32 17.38 32.58
C PRO A 171 -5.61 16.24 33.56
N LEU A 172 -5.37 16.47 34.84
CA LEU A 172 -5.59 15.47 35.88
C LEU A 172 -7.05 14.99 35.90
N GLU A 173 -8.00 15.91 35.69
CA GLU A 173 -9.43 15.62 35.66
C GLU A 173 -9.78 14.63 34.55
N VAL A 174 -9.15 14.76 33.38
CA VAL A 174 -9.32 13.85 32.24
C VAL A 174 -8.68 12.49 32.53
N CYS A 175 -7.52 12.50 33.21
CA CYS A 175 -6.86 11.27 33.64
C CYS A 175 -7.69 10.51 34.69
N GLU A 176 -8.28 11.22 35.66
CA GLU A 176 -9.17 10.68 36.68
C GLU A 176 -10.50 10.19 36.08
N SER A 177 -11.04 10.86 35.07
CA SER A 177 -12.28 10.42 34.42
C SER A 177 -12.09 9.13 33.62
N ARG A 178 -10.90 8.94 33.02
CA ARG A 178 -10.55 7.73 32.26
C ARG A 178 -10.27 6.53 33.17
N ASP A 179 -9.54 6.76 34.27
CA ASP A 179 -9.08 5.80 35.29
C ASP A 179 -9.12 4.31 34.89
N PRO A 180 -8.36 3.89 33.84
CA PRO A 180 -8.53 2.58 33.21
C PRO A 180 -8.14 1.39 34.13
N LYS A 181 -7.47 1.67 35.24
CA LYS A 181 -6.97 0.67 36.22
C LYS A 181 -7.58 0.87 37.62
N ASP A 182 -8.60 1.73 37.74
CA ASP A 182 -9.20 2.15 39.01
C ASP A 182 -8.19 2.65 40.06
N LEU A 183 -7.05 3.20 39.62
CA LEU A 183 -5.96 3.64 40.49
C LEU A 183 -6.29 4.96 41.18
N TYR A 184 -6.91 5.90 40.45
CA TYR A 184 -7.32 7.18 41.04
C TYR A 184 -8.44 6.97 42.07
N LYS A 185 -9.43 6.13 41.77
CA LYS A 185 -10.49 5.76 42.73
C LYS A 185 -9.92 5.13 44.00
N LYS A 186 -8.92 4.24 43.89
CA LYS A 186 -8.27 3.59 45.03
C LYS A 186 -7.42 4.57 45.83
N ALA A 187 -6.69 5.47 45.17
CA ALA A 187 -5.90 6.51 45.82
C ALA A 187 -6.79 7.49 46.62
N ARG A 188 -7.91 7.95 46.05
CA ARG A 188 -8.89 8.81 46.75
C ARG A 188 -9.53 8.13 47.96
N LYS A 189 -9.58 6.80 47.99
CA LYS A 189 -10.02 5.99 49.14
C LYS A 189 -8.90 5.68 50.16
N GLY A 190 -7.68 6.20 49.95
CA GLY A 190 -6.52 5.93 50.80
C GLY A 190 -5.92 4.52 50.65
N GLN A 191 -6.34 3.76 49.65
CA GLN A 191 -5.91 2.37 49.43
C GLN A 191 -4.61 2.25 48.64
N VAL A 192 -4.20 3.33 47.95
CA VAL A 192 -2.93 3.44 47.22
C VAL A 192 -2.25 4.72 47.70
N GLN A 193 -1.05 4.59 48.26
CA GLN A 193 -0.25 5.74 48.74
C GLN A 193 0.80 6.15 47.70
N GLY A 194 1.10 7.44 47.64
CA GLY A 194 2.14 7.99 46.75
C GLY A 194 1.74 8.00 45.27
N MET A 195 0.45 8.17 44.98
CA MET A 195 -0.07 8.26 43.61
C MET A 195 0.33 9.60 42.99
N THR A 196 1.06 9.54 41.87
CA THR A 196 1.46 10.74 41.10
C THR A 196 0.23 11.49 40.61
N GLY A 197 0.13 12.78 40.94
CA GLY A 197 -1.01 13.66 40.65
C GLY A 197 -2.00 13.82 41.81
N ILE A 198 -1.95 12.98 42.84
CA ILE A 198 -2.73 13.13 44.08
C ILE A 198 -1.79 13.39 45.27
N ASP A 199 -1.07 12.36 45.72
CA ASP A 199 -0.22 12.40 46.92
C ASP A 199 1.28 12.55 46.58
N SER A 200 1.63 12.54 45.30
CA SER A 200 3.00 12.72 44.81
C SER A 200 3.00 13.65 43.60
N VAL A 201 4.00 14.53 43.52
CA VAL A 201 4.10 15.53 42.45
C VAL A 201 4.49 14.87 41.13
N TYR A 202 3.87 15.33 40.04
CA TYR A 202 4.37 15.15 38.69
C TYR A 202 5.07 16.44 38.29
N GLU A 203 6.32 16.35 37.83
CA GLU A 203 7.09 17.50 37.35
C GLU A 203 7.08 17.50 35.82
N PRO A 204 6.26 18.34 35.15
CA PRO A 204 6.24 18.38 33.70
C PRO A 204 7.63 18.68 33.12
N PRO A 205 7.98 18.11 31.97
CA PRO A 205 9.23 18.44 31.28
C PRO A 205 9.28 19.93 30.95
N ALA A 206 10.41 20.58 31.23
CA ALA A 206 10.59 22.00 30.87
C ALA A 206 10.87 22.18 29.38
N ALA A 207 11.45 21.17 28.74
CA ALA A 207 11.80 21.16 27.31
C ALA A 207 11.63 19.73 26.77
N ALA A 208 10.37 19.28 26.66
CA ALA A 208 10.09 18.04 25.94
C ALA A 208 10.46 18.19 24.47
N ASP A 209 10.92 17.10 23.84
CA ASP A 209 11.21 17.09 22.41
C ASP A 209 9.94 17.10 21.57
N LEU A 210 8.85 16.54 22.10
CA LEU A 210 7.50 16.57 21.53
C LEU A 210 6.44 16.58 22.65
N VAL A 211 5.35 17.31 22.44
CA VAL A 211 4.19 17.33 23.36
C VAL A 211 2.97 16.80 22.61
N LEU A 212 2.26 15.84 23.22
CA LEU A 212 1.03 15.25 22.69
C LEU A 212 -0.14 15.65 23.60
N HIS A 213 -1.17 16.33 23.06
CA HIS A 213 -2.30 16.77 23.87
C HIS A 213 -3.42 15.73 23.86
N SER A 214 -3.22 14.58 24.52
CA SER A 214 -4.13 13.42 24.49
C SER A 214 -5.56 13.70 24.99
N GLY A 215 -5.82 14.82 25.66
CA GLY A 215 -7.18 15.27 26.01
C GLY A 215 -7.92 16.04 24.91
N LYS A 216 -7.22 16.46 23.86
CA LYS A 216 -7.72 17.27 22.74
C LYS A 216 -7.54 16.56 21.39
N ASP A 217 -6.36 15.98 21.18
CA ASP A 217 -5.97 15.33 19.93
C ASP A 217 -6.51 13.90 19.86
N SER A 218 -6.82 13.44 18.65
CA SER A 218 -7.16 12.03 18.45
C SER A 218 -5.93 11.13 18.64
N LYS A 219 -6.17 9.83 18.79
CA LYS A 219 -5.09 8.84 18.89
C LYS A 219 -4.25 8.84 17.61
N GLU A 220 -4.90 8.95 16.47
CA GLU A 220 -4.32 8.97 15.14
C GLU A 220 -3.45 10.21 14.93
N ASP A 221 -3.90 11.38 15.38
CA ASP A 221 -3.11 12.62 15.35
C ASP A 221 -1.85 12.52 16.20
N CYS A 222 -1.97 11.93 17.40
CA CYS A 222 -0.82 11.70 18.28
C CYS A 222 0.23 10.79 17.62
N ILE A 223 -0.21 9.72 16.95
CA ILE A 223 0.70 8.80 16.25
C ILE A 223 1.37 9.50 15.07
N LYS A 224 0.60 10.24 14.26
CA LYS A 224 1.12 11.01 13.12
C LYS A 224 2.17 12.02 13.58
N ALA A 225 1.90 12.77 14.65
CA ALA A 225 2.83 13.74 15.20
C ALA A 225 4.17 13.10 15.61
N VAL A 226 4.14 11.92 16.24
CA VAL A 226 5.38 11.22 16.60
C VAL A 226 6.11 10.72 15.34
N ILE A 227 5.41 10.18 14.36
CA ILE A 227 6.02 9.68 13.12
C ILE A 227 6.67 10.82 12.33
N ASP A 228 5.96 11.92 12.12
CA ASP A 228 6.47 13.11 11.43
C ASP A 228 7.73 13.64 12.15
N PHE A 229 7.68 13.68 13.48
CA PHE A 229 8.83 14.09 14.31
C PHE A 229 10.04 13.16 14.12
N LEU A 230 9.84 11.84 14.06
CA LEU A 230 10.94 10.89 13.84
C LEU A 230 11.56 11.01 12.44
N VAL A 231 10.76 11.37 11.44
CA VAL A 231 11.24 11.65 10.08
C VAL A 231 12.05 12.95 10.07
N GLU A 232 11.55 14.01 10.70
CA GLU A 232 12.28 15.28 10.85
C GLU A 232 13.65 15.08 11.53
N LYS A 233 13.72 14.19 12.53
CA LYS A 233 14.97 13.87 13.23
C LYS A 233 15.86 12.88 12.50
N GLY A 234 15.49 12.43 11.30
CA GLY A 234 16.25 11.47 10.51
C GLY A 234 16.42 10.10 11.19
N VAL A 235 15.50 9.75 12.10
CA VAL A 235 15.43 8.42 12.71
C VAL A 235 14.81 7.46 11.73
N ILE A 236 13.75 7.91 11.06
CA ILE A 236 12.99 7.16 10.07
C ILE A 236 13.22 7.85 8.72
N PRO A 237 13.61 7.12 7.66
CA PRO A 237 13.78 7.74 6.36
C PRO A 237 12.41 8.10 5.76
N GLU A 238 12.31 9.23 5.07
CA GLU A 238 11.05 9.72 4.49
C GLU A 238 10.37 8.68 3.58
N LYS A 239 11.15 7.89 2.83
CA LYS A 239 10.67 6.75 2.03
C LYS A 239 9.86 5.72 2.83
N ALA A 240 10.14 5.55 4.13
CA ALA A 240 9.37 4.63 4.99
C ALA A 240 7.94 5.15 5.28
N LEU A 241 7.67 6.45 5.14
CA LEU A 241 6.31 6.98 5.21
C LEU A 241 5.44 6.45 4.07
N SER A 242 6.03 6.13 2.92
CA SER A 242 5.33 5.50 1.79
C SER A 242 4.84 4.07 2.11
N SER A 243 5.35 3.46 3.19
CA SER A 243 4.83 2.20 3.72
C SER A 243 3.57 2.39 4.59
N LEU A 244 3.32 3.61 5.12
CA LEU A 244 2.10 3.97 5.85
C LEU A 244 1.03 4.57 4.95
N SER A 245 1.43 5.41 4.00
CA SER A 245 0.55 5.98 2.99
C SER A 245 0.58 5.08 1.76
N SER A 246 -0.57 4.54 1.34
CA SER A 246 -0.73 3.82 0.06
C SER A 246 0.19 4.38 -1.04
N SER A 247 0.96 3.51 -1.71
CA SER A 247 2.04 3.87 -2.66
C SER A 247 1.68 5.09 -3.53
N PRO A 248 2.64 6.01 -3.76
CA PRO A 248 2.35 7.27 -4.44
C PRO A 248 1.73 7.00 -5.83
N VAL A 249 0.66 7.73 -6.15
CA VAL A 249 -0.06 7.61 -7.43
C VAL A 249 0.49 8.66 -8.39
N ARG A 250 1.15 8.20 -9.47
CA ARG A 250 1.65 9.06 -10.54
C ARG A 250 0.52 9.30 -11.54
N GLN A 251 -0.11 10.48 -11.46
CA GLN A 251 -0.97 10.95 -12.54
C GLN A 251 -0.11 11.56 -13.65
N LEU A 252 -0.55 11.40 -14.90
CA LEU A 252 0.13 11.95 -16.09
C LEU A 252 -0.60 13.17 -16.66
N PHE A 253 -1.52 13.75 -15.89
CA PHE A 253 -2.14 15.02 -16.24
C PHE A 253 -1.14 16.16 -16.08
N VAL A 254 -1.12 17.06 -17.06
CA VAL A 254 -0.35 18.29 -16.96
C VAL A 254 -0.89 19.17 -15.81
N ALA A 255 0.01 19.84 -15.10
CA ALA A 255 -0.39 20.80 -14.07
C ALA A 255 -1.27 21.91 -14.68
N PRO A 256 -2.27 22.45 -13.94
CA PRO A 256 -3.14 23.51 -14.44
C PRO A 256 -2.39 24.73 -15.00
N SER A 257 -1.24 25.08 -14.43
CA SER A 257 -0.36 26.17 -14.87
C SER A 257 0.27 25.94 -16.25
N SER A 258 0.51 24.68 -16.63
CA SER A 258 1.20 24.29 -17.88
C SER A 258 0.24 23.81 -18.97
N ARG A 259 -1.06 23.84 -18.69
CA ARG A 259 -2.11 23.38 -19.61
C ARG A 259 -2.13 24.16 -20.92
N LEU A 260 -2.17 25.50 -20.85
CA LEU A 260 -2.27 26.36 -22.03
C LEU A 260 -1.03 26.26 -22.93
N SER A 261 0.15 26.04 -22.35
CA SER A 261 1.38 25.78 -23.12
C SER A 261 1.31 24.45 -23.84
N LEU A 262 0.84 23.39 -23.17
CA LEU A 262 0.70 22.07 -23.79
C LEU A 262 -0.34 22.08 -24.92
N GLU A 263 -1.47 22.78 -24.75
CA GLU A 263 -2.48 22.95 -25.80
C GLU A 263 -1.96 23.72 -27.03
N ARG A 264 -1.04 24.68 -26.83
CA ARG A 264 -0.38 25.39 -27.94
C ARG A 264 0.58 24.47 -28.67
N GLU A 265 1.44 23.78 -27.94
CA GLU A 265 2.37 22.82 -28.51
C GLU A 265 1.63 21.72 -29.29
N LEU A 266 0.55 21.19 -28.72
CA LEU A 266 -0.30 20.22 -29.39
C LEU A 266 -0.85 20.69 -30.72
N ARG A 267 -1.01 21.98 -30.99
CA ARG A 267 -1.43 22.47 -32.32
C ARG A 267 -0.30 22.54 -33.33
N GLU A 268 0.94 22.61 -32.86
CA GLU A 268 2.15 22.78 -33.68
C GLU A 268 2.84 21.45 -34.00
N VAL A 269 2.61 20.41 -33.18
CA VAL A 269 3.17 19.07 -33.39
C VAL A 269 2.72 18.51 -34.74
N LYS A 270 3.69 18.12 -35.57
CA LYS A 270 3.46 17.58 -36.91
C LYS A 270 3.13 16.08 -36.93
N HIS A 271 3.66 15.34 -35.94
CA HIS A 271 3.62 13.89 -35.91
C HIS A 271 2.45 13.44 -35.03
N GLU A 272 1.56 12.61 -35.57
CA GLU A 272 0.29 12.30 -34.92
C GLU A 272 -0.05 10.80 -35.01
N ILE A 273 -0.56 10.27 -33.89
CA ILE A 273 -1.17 8.94 -33.79
C ILE A 273 -2.64 9.14 -33.39
N GLU A 274 -3.55 8.77 -34.27
CA GLU A 274 -4.98 8.65 -33.94
C GLU A 274 -5.16 7.34 -33.17
N LEU A 275 -5.73 7.43 -31.98
CA LEU A 275 -6.00 6.32 -31.09
C LEU A 275 -7.35 5.70 -31.44
N ASP A 276 -7.46 4.39 -31.28
CA ASP A 276 -8.77 3.75 -31.15
C ASP A 276 -9.34 3.90 -29.71
N ILE A 277 -10.54 3.36 -29.49
CA ILE A 277 -11.20 3.44 -28.18
C ILE A 277 -10.48 2.63 -27.09
N VAL A 278 -9.85 1.50 -27.43
CA VAL A 278 -9.12 0.66 -26.48
C VAL A 278 -7.81 1.34 -26.08
N GLU A 279 -7.12 1.96 -27.04
CA GLU A 279 -5.91 2.74 -26.82
C GLU A 279 -6.20 4.00 -25.99
N LEU A 280 -7.34 4.68 -26.22
CA LEU A 280 -7.81 5.77 -25.35
C LEU A 280 -8.07 5.30 -23.92
N GLN A 281 -8.66 4.12 -23.74
CA GLN A 281 -8.89 3.54 -22.42
C GLN A 281 -7.56 3.21 -21.70
N TRP A 282 -6.55 2.71 -22.42
CA TRP A 282 -5.21 2.54 -21.85
C TRP A 282 -4.54 3.87 -21.52
N LEU A 283 -4.72 4.89 -22.34
CA LEU A 283 -4.28 6.25 -22.02
C LEU A 283 -4.95 6.76 -20.74
N GLN A 284 -6.24 6.48 -20.54
CA GLN A 284 -6.95 6.79 -19.30
C GLN A 284 -6.33 6.07 -18.10
N VAL A 285 -6.11 4.74 -18.21
CA VAL A 285 -5.47 3.92 -17.17
C VAL A 285 -4.13 4.53 -16.73
N LEU A 286 -3.29 4.91 -17.70
CA LEU A 286 -2.01 5.55 -17.43
C LEU A 286 -2.19 6.93 -16.78
N SER A 287 -3.02 7.79 -17.38
CA SER A 287 -3.20 9.18 -16.97
C SER A 287 -3.69 9.35 -15.54
N GLU A 288 -4.58 8.46 -15.09
CA GLU A 288 -5.15 8.48 -13.74
C GLU A 288 -4.23 7.82 -12.70
N GLY A 289 -3.16 7.15 -13.13
CA GLY A 289 -2.16 6.53 -12.26
C GLY A 289 -2.49 5.12 -11.78
N TRP A 290 -3.41 4.40 -12.45
CA TRP A 290 -3.68 2.99 -12.14
C TRP A 290 -2.45 2.09 -12.34
N ALA A 291 -1.56 2.48 -13.25
CA ALA A 291 -0.31 1.78 -13.57
C ALA A 291 0.93 2.42 -12.92
N SER A 292 0.75 3.22 -11.87
CA SER A 292 1.86 3.85 -11.14
C SER A 292 2.94 2.81 -10.79
N PRO A 293 4.24 3.08 -11.06
CA PRO A 293 4.83 4.39 -11.32
C PRO A 293 5.17 4.71 -12.80
N LEU A 294 4.56 4.02 -13.79
CA LEU A 294 4.88 4.24 -15.21
C LEU A 294 4.74 5.70 -15.65
N TYR A 295 5.66 6.17 -16.49
CA TYR A 295 5.64 7.52 -17.09
C TYR A 295 4.73 7.65 -18.31
N GLY A 296 4.23 6.54 -18.83
CA GLY A 296 3.46 6.47 -20.07
C GLY A 296 3.40 5.05 -20.59
N PHE A 297 3.23 4.89 -21.90
CA PHE A 297 3.29 3.57 -22.54
C PHE A 297 4.69 2.97 -22.36
N MET A 298 4.73 1.67 -22.07
CA MET A 298 5.97 0.98 -21.73
C MET A 298 7.01 1.11 -22.85
N ARG A 299 8.23 1.43 -22.44
CA ARG A 299 9.44 1.21 -23.23
C ARG A 299 9.73 -0.29 -23.34
N GLU A 300 10.60 -0.67 -24.27
CA GLU A 300 11.00 -2.06 -24.51
C GLU A 300 11.47 -2.72 -23.22
N ARG A 301 12.25 -2.00 -22.40
CA ARG A 301 12.72 -2.50 -21.10
C ARG A 301 11.56 -2.89 -20.18
N GLN A 302 10.59 -2.01 -19.96
CA GLN A 302 9.43 -2.31 -19.11
C GLN A 302 8.52 -3.37 -19.73
N TYR A 303 8.38 -3.37 -21.06
CA TYR A 303 7.63 -4.38 -21.81
C TYR A 303 8.20 -5.79 -21.56
N LEU A 304 9.52 -5.96 -21.71
CA LEU A 304 10.20 -7.23 -21.47
C LEU A 304 10.11 -7.65 -20.00
N GLN A 305 10.30 -6.72 -19.06
CA GLN A 305 10.18 -7.02 -17.63
C GLN A 305 8.76 -7.51 -17.28
N SER A 306 7.74 -6.82 -17.79
CA SER A 306 6.34 -7.21 -17.58
C SER A 306 6.05 -8.58 -18.18
N LEU A 307 6.47 -8.83 -19.41
CA LEU A 307 6.16 -10.07 -20.13
C LEU A 307 6.87 -11.30 -19.57
N HIS A 308 8.09 -11.15 -19.07
CA HIS A 308 8.90 -12.27 -18.57
C HIS A 308 8.80 -12.49 -17.06
N PHE A 309 8.67 -11.43 -16.28
CA PHE A 309 8.72 -11.52 -14.81
C PHE A 309 7.37 -11.20 -14.16
N GLY A 310 6.42 -10.63 -14.91
CA GLY A 310 5.19 -10.09 -14.33
C GLY A 310 5.47 -8.94 -13.35
N GLN A 311 6.61 -8.28 -13.48
CA GLN A 311 7.09 -7.23 -12.60
C GLN A 311 7.77 -6.11 -13.39
N LEU A 312 7.79 -4.91 -12.83
CA LEU A 312 8.80 -3.91 -13.14
C LEU A 312 9.91 -4.07 -12.11
N LEU A 313 11.16 -4.08 -12.56
CA LEU A 313 12.34 -4.12 -11.70
C LEU A 313 12.94 -2.72 -11.51
N ASP A 314 12.77 -1.86 -12.51
CA ASP A 314 13.20 -0.47 -12.54
C ASP A 314 12.41 0.31 -13.61
N LEU A 315 12.61 1.63 -13.66
CA LEU A 315 12.03 2.52 -14.68
C LEU A 315 13.08 3.10 -15.65
N LYS A 316 14.23 2.43 -15.78
CA LYS A 316 15.29 2.90 -16.68
C LYS A 316 14.80 2.92 -18.11
N ARG A 317 15.27 3.88 -18.90
CA ARG A 317 14.75 4.04 -20.26
C ARG A 317 15.26 2.98 -21.23
N LYS A 318 16.52 2.53 -21.08
CA LYS A 318 17.19 1.68 -22.08
C LYS A 318 17.36 0.23 -21.63
N CYS A 319 17.20 -0.68 -22.57
CA CYS A 319 17.75 -2.03 -22.48
C CYS A 319 19.28 -1.92 -22.52
N LEU A 320 19.97 -2.69 -21.67
CA LEU A 320 21.42 -2.81 -21.71
C LEU A 320 21.79 -4.19 -22.22
N PHE A 321 22.73 -4.25 -23.15
CA PHE A 321 23.32 -5.50 -23.61
C PHE A 321 24.54 -5.89 -22.76
N PRO A 322 24.87 -7.19 -22.68
CA PRO A 322 26.07 -7.63 -21.97
C PRO A 322 27.33 -6.88 -22.43
N GLY A 323 27.97 -6.17 -21.50
CA GLY A 323 29.18 -5.36 -21.77
C GLY A 323 28.94 -3.86 -21.92
N GLU A 324 27.69 -3.41 -21.97
CA GLU A 324 27.35 -1.98 -21.93
C GLU A 324 27.40 -1.44 -20.49
N VAL A 325 27.91 -0.22 -20.34
CA VAL A 325 27.96 0.47 -19.05
C VAL A 325 26.71 1.31 -18.92
N ASP A 326 25.99 1.11 -17.82
CA ASP A 326 24.83 1.91 -17.44
C ASP A 326 25.28 3.31 -17.01
N SER A 327 25.20 4.29 -17.92
CA SER A 327 25.39 5.69 -17.55
C SER A 327 24.11 6.17 -16.85
N ASN A 328 24.09 6.14 -15.51
CA ASN A 328 22.97 6.64 -14.69
C ASN A 328 22.57 8.12 -14.98
N GLU A 329 23.30 8.84 -15.84
CA GLU A 329 23.10 10.24 -16.19
C GLU A 329 21.74 10.57 -16.84
N GLU A 330 21.05 9.59 -17.47
CA GLU A 330 19.77 9.82 -18.15
C GLU A 330 18.51 9.42 -17.34
N ASP A 331 18.70 8.74 -16.19
CA ASP A 331 17.66 7.98 -15.48
C ASP A 331 17.32 8.51 -14.06
N ASP A 332 18.08 9.49 -13.54
CA ASP A 332 17.80 10.11 -12.23
C ASP A 332 16.64 11.13 -12.33
N ASP A 333 15.40 10.63 -12.31
CA ASP A 333 14.28 11.44 -11.83
C ASP A 333 14.35 11.44 -10.30
N HIS A 334 14.81 12.53 -9.67
CA HIS A 334 14.78 12.72 -8.21
C HIS A 334 13.34 12.87 -7.67
N SER A 335 12.37 12.16 -8.24
CA SER A 335 10.97 12.22 -7.88
C SER A 335 10.61 11.18 -6.80
N GLN A 336 9.51 11.46 -6.12
CA GLN A 336 8.88 10.58 -5.13
C GLN A 336 8.42 9.21 -5.68
N PHE A 337 8.58 8.95 -6.97
CA PHE A 337 8.11 7.74 -7.66
C PHE A 337 9.24 6.77 -8.00
N ASN A 338 10.43 6.98 -7.44
CA ASN A 338 11.52 6.03 -7.54
C ASN A 338 11.13 4.67 -6.95
N MET A 339 11.60 3.61 -7.60
CA MET A 339 11.29 2.24 -7.21
C MET A 339 12.28 1.78 -6.13
N ASP A 340 11.78 1.61 -4.91
CA ASP A 340 12.53 1.01 -3.79
C ASP A 340 12.65 -0.53 -3.90
N GLY A 341 12.15 -1.10 -4.99
CA GLY A 341 12.21 -2.53 -5.30
C GLY A 341 11.24 -2.93 -6.41
N PRO A 342 11.22 -4.23 -6.78
CA PRO A 342 10.33 -4.75 -7.80
C PRO A 342 8.85 -4.53 -7.50
N ILE A 343 8.07 -4.13 -8.51
CA ILE A 343 6.62 -3.91 -8.41
C ILE A 343 5.89 -4.89 -9.33
N ASN A 344 4.77 -5.47 -8.89
CA ASN A 344 3.96 -6.35 -9.74
C ASN A 344 3.42 -5.61 -10.97
N GLN A 345 3.70 -6.05 -12.20
CA GLN A 345 3.17 -5.54 -13.48
C GLN A 345 3.02 -6.70 -14.45
N SER A 346 1.91 -7.43 -14.35
CA SER A 346 1.70 -8.66 -15.11
C SER A 346 1.24 -8.46 -16.56
N VAL A 347 0.75 -7.27 -16.90
CA VAL A 347 0.21 -6.97 -18.24
C VAL A 347 1.01 -5.87 -18.93
N PRO A 348 1.40 -6.06 -20.21
CA PRO A 348 1.95 -5.00 -21.04
C PRO A 348 0.95 -3.87 -21.27
N ILE A 349 1.37 -2.62 -21.03
CA ILE A 349 0.61 -1.40 -21.37
C ILE A 349 1.38 -0.67 -22.47
N VAL A 350 1.04 -0.97 -23.71
CA VAL A 350 1.77 -0.52 -24.91
C VAL A 350 0.82 0.14 -25.91
N LEU A 351 1.32 1.11 -26.66
CA LEU A 351 0.65 1.68 -27.82
C LEU A 351 1.23 1.02 -29.08
N THR A 352 0.37 0.49 -29.95
CA THR A 352 0.83 -0.23 -31.15
C THR A 352 0.73 0.64 -32.39
N ILE A 353 1.66 0.48 -33.32
CA ILE A 353 1.68 1.22 -34.57
C ILE A 353 2.01 0.28 -35.73
N THR A 354 1.45 0.57 -36.91
CA THR A 354 1.80 -0.15 -38.14
C THR A 354 3.19 0.23 -38.62
N LYS A 355 3.74 -0.55 -39.55
CA LYS A 355 4.99 -0.22 -40.23
C LYS A 355 4.96 1.16 -40.91
N GLU A 356 3.87 1.50 -41.59
CA GLU A 356 3.72 2.80 -42.27
C GLU A 356 3.73 3.94 -41.25
N LYS A 357 3.05 3.76 -40.11
CA LYS A 357 3.04 4.74 -39.04
C LYS A 357 4.44 4.89 -38.44
N LYS A 358 5.17 3.80 -38.18
CA LYS A 358 6.58 3.85 -37.75
C LYS A 358 7.42 4.69 -38.71
N GLU A 359 7.36 4.41 -40.01
CA GLU A 359 8.11 5.15 -41.03
C GLU A 359 7.77 6.66 -40.99
N SER A 360 6.50 7.01 -40.84
CA SER A 360 6.06 8.41 -40.72
C SER A 360 6.49 9.12 -39.43
N LEU A 361 6.80 8.36 -38.38
CA LEU A 361 7.24 8.87 -37.08
C LEU A 361 8.76 8.93 -36.94
N THR A 362 9.51 8.47 -37.94
CA THR A 362 10.97 8.41 -37.92
C THR A 362 11.60 9.27 -39.00
N THR A 363 12.67 9.97 -38.66
CA THR A 363 13.52 10.71 -39.62
C THR A 363 14.98 10.36 -39.33
N ASP A 364 15.72 9.93 -40.36
CA ASP A 364 17.13 9.51 -40.24
C ASP A 364 17.38 8.47 -39.13
N GLY A 365 16.43 7.55 -38.95
CA GLY A 365 16.49 6.49 -37.94
C GLY A 365 16.14 6.94 -36.51
N CYS A 366 15.85 8.23 -36.30
CA CYS A 366 15.46 8.78 -35.00
C CYS A 366 13.93 8.93 -34.92
N VAL A 367 13.34 8.54 -33.79
CA VAL A 367 11.91 8.76 -33.50
C VAL A 367 11.66 10.25 -33.29
N ALA A 368 10.53 10.75 -33.76
CA ALA A 368 10.10 12.13 -33.54
C ALA A 368 10.15 12.48 -32.04
N PRO A 369 10.73 13.64 -31.67
CA PRO A 369 10.94 13.98 -30.25
C PRO A 369 9.63 14.18 -29.48
N VAL A 370 8.58 14.58 -30.21
CA VAL A 370 7.24 14.88 -29.71
C VAL A 370 6.22 14.35 -30.70
N ILE A 371 5.27 13.55 -30.21
CA ILE A 371 4.18 12.94 -30.98
C ILE A 371 2.88 13.29 -30.29
N SER A 372 1.90 13.83 -31.02
CA SER A 372 0.56 14.08 -30.48
C SER A 372 -0.29 12.83 -30.59
N LEU A 373 -1.03 12.51 -29.53
CA LEU A 373 -2.05 11.47 -29.52
C LEU A 373 -3.43 12.12 -29.65
N SER A 374 -4.22 11.65 -30.60
CA SER A 374 -5.56 12.16 -30.88
C SER A 374 -6.61 11.08 -30.79
N TYR A 375 -7.85 11.49 -30.50
CA TYR A 375 -9.01 10.62 -30.52
C TYR A 375 -10.23 11.42 -30.96
N GLY A 376 -10.93 10.94 -31.99
CA GLY A 376 -12.12 11.60 -32.52
C GLY A 376 -11.81 13.00 -33.06
N GLY A 377 -10.60 13.20 -33.61
CA GLY A 377 -10.13 14.48 -34.12
C GLY A 377 -9.71 15.50 -33.05
N LYS A 378 -9.75 15.15 -31.76
CA LYS A 378 -9.20 15.98 -30.67
C LYS A 378 -7.84 15.44 -30.26
N ARG A 379 -6.82 16.30 -30.20
CA ARG A 379 -5.52 15.96 -29.61
C ARG A 379 -5.63 15.96 -28.08
N VAL A 380 -5.38 14.81 -27.45
CA VAL A 380 -5.65 14.55 -26.04
C VAL A 380 -4.39 14.45 -25.17
N ALA A 381 -3.26 14.05 -25.76
CA ALA A 381 -2.00 13.87 -25.05
C ALA A 381 -0.78 14.08 -25.95
N ILE A 382 0.39 14.27 -25.33
CA ILE A 382 1.70 14.24 -25.98
C ILE A 382 2.48 13.03 -25.47
N LEU A 383 3.16 12.35 -26.39
CA LEU A 383 4.22 11.39 -26.12
C LEU A 383 5.58 12.04 -26.41
N ARG A 384 6.45 12.08 -25.40
CA ARG A 384 7.81 12.62 -25.49
C ARG A 384 8.86 11.53 -25.36
N ARG A 385 10.06 11.82 -25.89
CA ARG A 385 11.23 10.94 -25.77
C ARG A 385 10.87 9.51 -26.20
N GLY A 386 10.15 9.41 -27.32
CA GLY A 386 9.58 8.18 -27.79
C GLY A 386 10.64 7.19 -28.26
N GLU A 387 10.34 5.91 -28.11
CA GLU A 387 11.09 4.81 -28.71
C GLU A 387 10.13 3.86 -29.41
N ILE A 388 10.60 3.21 -30.48
CA ILE A 388 9.82 2.25 -31.25
C ILE A 388 10.56 0.92 -31.27
N PHE A 389 9.89 -0.16 -30.86
CA PHE A 389 10.45 -1.50 -30.77
C PHE A 389 9.52 -2.55 -31.38
N GLU A 390 10.05 -3.75 -31.65
CA GLU A 390 9.28 -4.84 -32.25
C GLU A 390 8.22 -5.38 -31.29
N HIS A 391 6.98 -5.50 -31.76
CA HIS A 391 5.90 -5.99 -30.91
C HIS A 391 5.97 -7.51 -30.66
N ARG A 392 6.47 -8.29 -31.63
CA ARG A 392 6.52 -9.77 -31.57
C ARG A 392 5.17 -10.37 -31.11
N ARG A 393 4.09 -10.01 -31.80
CA ARG A 393 2.68 -10.29 -31.44
C ARG A 393 2.41 -11.72 -30.99
N THR A 394 2.91 -12.72 -31.71
CA THR A 394 2.72 -14.15 -31.38
C THR A 394 3.38 -14.52 -30.04
N GLU A 395 4.59 -14.02 -29.78
CA GLU A 395 5.27 -14.25 -28.50
C GLU A 395 4.55 -13.54 -27.36
N ARG A 396 4.10 -12.29 -27.57
CA ARG A 396 3.28 -11.56 -26.60
C ARG A 396 2.03 -12.36 -26.25
N ALA A 397 1.29 -12.81 -27.27
CA ALA A 397 0.07 -13.57 -27.08
C ALA A 397 0.32 -14.85 -26.26
N ALA A 398 1.34 -15.64 -26.66
CA ALA A 398 1.70 -16.87 -25.96
C ALA A 398 2.05 -16.63 -24.49
N ARG A 399 2.84 -15.60 -24.17
CA ARG A 399 3.28 -15.32 -22.79
C ARG A 399 2.19 -14.69 -21.93
N GLN A 400 1.43 -13.76 -22.49
CA GLN A 400 0.40 -13.02 -21.76
C GLN A 400 -0.84 -13.89 -21.49
N PHE A 401 -1.30 -14.65 -22.48
CA PHE A 401 -2.55 -15.40 -22.41
C PHE A 401 -2.36 -16.91 -22.20
N GLY A 402 -1.16 -17.45 -22.41
CA GLY A 402 -0.95 -18.90 -22.46
C GLY A 402 -1.54 -19.54 -23.72
N SER A 403 -1.92 -18.74 -24.72
CA SER A 403 -2.55 -19.19 -25.97
C SER A 403 -2.23 -18.23 -27.11
N ILE A 404 -2.27 -18.75 -28.34
CA ILE A 404 -2.17 -17.99 -29.59
C ILE A 404 -3.41 -18.17 -30.48
N ASP A 405 -4.48 -18.74 -29.92
CA ASP A 405 -5.73 -18.96 -30.66
C ASP A 405 -6.47 -17.63 -30.86
N GLU A 406 -6.61 -17.20 -32.12
CA GLU A 406 -7.28 -15.96 -32.51
C GLU A 406 -8.77 -15.92 -32.14
N ARG A 407 -9.40 -17.06 -31.86
CA ARG A 407 -10.78 -17.07 -31.36
C ARG A 407 -10.90 -16.51 -29.94
N HIS A 408 -9.80 -16.48 -29.18
CA HIS A 408 -9.73 -15.74 -27.92
C HIS A 408 -9.68 -14.23 -28.23
N PRO A 409 -10.64 -13.42 -27.76
CA PRO A 409 -10.80 -12.07 -28.29
C PRO A 409 -9.66 -11.11 -27.88
N GLY A 410 -9.05 -11.30 -26.70
CA GLY A 410 -7.83 -10.58 -26.32
C GLY A 410 -6.59 -11.00 -27.11
N VAL A 411 -6.55 -12.23 -27.63
CA VAL A 411 -5.44 -12.73 -28.45
C VAL A 411 -5.60 -12.20 -29.88
N ALA A 412 -6.81 -12.21 -30.42
CA ALA A 412 -7.14 -11.54 -31.69
C ALA A 412 -6.74 -10.06 -31.67
N GLN A 413 -7.06 -9.31 -30.62
CA GLN A 413 -6.63 -7.91 -30.52
C GLN A 413 -5.12 -7.75 -30.64
N VAL A 414 -4.34 -8.58 -29.94
CA VAL A 414 -2.88 -8.52 -30.02
C VAL A 414 -2.36 -8.92 -31.41
N LEU A 415 -2.88 -10.01 -31.98
CA LEU A 415 -2.41 -10.52 -33.27
C LEU A 415 -2.79 -9.60 -34.45
N HIS A 416 -3.92 -8.90 -34.36
CA HIS A 416 -4.37 -7.95 -35.37
C HIS A 416 -3.87 -6.51 -35.17
N SER A 417 -3.27 -6.19 -34.02
CA SER A 417 -2.66 -4.88 -33.77
C SER A 417 -1.37 -4.66 -34.58
N GLY A 418 -0.81 -3.45 -34.52
CA GLY A 418 0.40 -3.06 -35.25
C GLY A 418 1.64 -3.92 -34.93
N GLU A 419 2.58 -3.97 -35.87
CA GLU A 419 3.81 -4.78 -35.79
C GLU A 419 4.85 -4.20 -34.83
N PHE A 420 4.72 -2.92 -34.48
CA PHE A 420 5.62 -2.21 -33.59
C PHE A 420 4.86 -1.63 -32.39
N CYS A 421 5.59 -1.44 -31.30
CA CYS A 421 5.13 -0.68 -30.14
C CYS A 421 5.85 0.66 -30.09
N VAL A 422 5.16 1.68 -29.57
CA VAL A 422 5.77 2.97 -29.21
C VAL A 422 5.66 3.19 -27.70
N GLY A 423 6.82 3.36 -27.06
CA GLY A 423 6.96 3.67 -25.63
C GLY A 423 7.43 5.10 -25.45
N GLY A 424 7.13 5.71 -24.31
CA GLY A 424 7.54 7.09 -24.04
C GLY A 424 6.83 7.72 -22.87
N ASP A 425 7.19 8.97 -22.60
CA ASP A 425 6.66 9.70 -21.47
C ASP A 425 5.42 10.47 -21.92
N ILE A 426 4.33 10.32 -21.18
CA ILE A 426 3.02 10.82 -21.58
C ILE A 426 2.65 12.04 -20.73
N GLU A 427 2.13 13.07 -21.39
CA GLU A 427 1.49 14.23 -20.77
C GLU A 427 0.07 14.35 -21.33
N VAL A 428 -0.93 14.30 -20.46
CA VAL A 428 -2.35 14.36 -20.83
C VAL A 428 -2.93 15.72 -20.46
N VAL A 429 -3.64 16.36 -21.40
CA VAL A 429 -4.18 17.72 -21.21
C VAL A 429 -5.36 17.72 -20.26
N ASP A 430 -6.32 16.85 -20.55
CA ASP A 430 -7.63 16.77 -19.93
C ASP A 430 -7.86 15.39 -19.36
N ARG A 431 -8.65 15.33 -18.29
CA ARG A 431 -9.27 14.07 -17.88
C ARG A 431 -10.06 13.50 -19.06
N ILE A 432 -9.86 12.21 -19.31
CA ILE A 432 -10.61 11.49 -20.34
C ILE A 432 -12.05 11.28 -19.85
N THR A 433 -13.01 11.64 -20.70
CA THR A 433 -14.45 11.52 -20.46
C THR A 433 -15.11 10.93 -21.70
N TYR A 434 -16.16 10.12 -21.52
CA TYR A 434 -16.81 9.43 -22.64
C TYR A 434 -18.15 10.04 -23.04
N GLY A 435 -18.74 10.90 -22.20
CA GLY A 435 -20.04 11.52 -22.51
C GLY A 435 -21.20 10.53 -22.57
N ASP A 436 -21.05 9.36 -21.94
CA ASP A 436 -22.00 8.24 -21.95
C ASP A 436 -22.95 8.23 -20.73
N GLY A 437 -22.94 9.32 -19.94
CA GLY A 437 -23.72 9.43 -18.70
C GLY A 437 -23.14 8.67 -17.51
N LEU A 438 -21.97 8.03 -17.65
CA LEU A 438 -21.32 7.25 -16.59
C LEU A 438 -20.05 7.89 -16.05
N ASP A 439 -19.60 9.03 -16.60
CA ASP A 439 -18.39 9.72 -16.15
C ASP A 439 -18.44 10.11 -14.66
N GLY A 440 -19.64 10.39 -14.12
CA GLY A 440 -19.84 10.70 -12.69
C GLY A 440 -19.57 9.53 -11.74
N VAL A 441 -19.34 8.32 -12.25
CA VAL A 441 -18.92 7.15 -11.45
C VAL A 441 -17.57 6.58 -11.91
N ARG A 442 -16.82 7.29 -12.76
CA ARG A 442 -15.43 6.94 -13.14
C ARG A 442 -14.43 7.65 -12.27
N TYR A 443 -14.27 7.24 -11.01
CA TYR A 443 -13.34 7.91 -10.09
C TYR A 443 -11.90 7.49 -10.32
N THR A 444 -10.98 8.46 -10.28
CA THR A 444 -9.53 8.20 -10.28
C THR A 444 -9.09 7.55 -8.96
N PRO A 445 -7.91 6.91 -8.89
CA PRO A 445 -7.37 6.38 -7.64
C PRO A 445 -7.29 7.40 -6.51
N ILE A 446 -6.91 8.65 -6.81
CA ILE A 446 -6.81 9.73 -5.81
C ILE A 446 -8.20 10.15 -5.31
N GLU A 447 -9.18 10.27 -6.21
CA GLU A 447 -10.57 10.56 -5.82
C GLU A 447 -11.15 9.42 -4.98
N LEU A 448 -10.87 8.16 -5.31
CA LEU A 448 -11.27 7.02 -4.51
C LEU A 448 -10.66 7.06 -3.11
N ARG A 449 -9.36 7.32 -2.98
CA ARG A 449 -8.71 7.50 -1.68
C ARG A 449 -9.41 8.60 -0.86
N ARG A 450 -9.77 9.73 -1.49
CA ARG A 450 -10.51 10.82 -0.83
C ARG A 450 -11.90 10.37 -0.39
N ILE A 451 -12.69 9.74 -1.25
CA ILE A 451 -14.04 9.23 -0.94
C ILE A 451 -13.99 8.22 0.21
N LEU A 452 -13.00 7.32 0.19
CA LEU A 452 -12.81 6.30 1.23
C LEU A 452 -12.40 6.94 2.57
N ALA A 453 -11.56 7.97 2.55
CA ALA A 453 -11.20 8.73 3.74
C ALA A 453 -12.38 9.54 4.30
N GLU A 454 -13.18 10.18 3.44
CA GLU A 454 -14.42 10.89 3.83
C GLU A 454 -15.46 9.94 4.43
N LYS A 455 -15.46 8.67 4.01
CA LYS A 455 -16.26 7.60 4.61
C LYS A 455 -15.67 7.01 5.88
N GLU A 456 -14.56 7.54 6.38
CA GLU A 456 -13.83 7.05 7.57
C GLU A 456 -13.50 5.55 7.47
N ALA A 457 -13.12 5.09 6.27
CA ALA A 457 -12.74 3.71 6.05
C ALA A 457 -11.44 3.38 6.81
N ASP A 458 -11.50 2.48 7.79
CA ASP A 458 -10.31 1.89 8.41
C ASP A 458 -9.95 0.54 7.77
N ALA A 459 -10.83 0.05 6.90
CA ALA A 459 -10.57 -1.03 5.96
C ALA A 459 -11.31 -0.83 4.61
N VAL A 460 -10.68 -1.20 3.50
CA VAL A 460 -11.19 -1.20 2.13
C VAL A 460 -10.96 -2.58 1.52
N PHE A 461 -12.05 -3.22 1.11
CA PHE A 461 -12.02 -4.47 0.36
C PHE A 461 -12.69 -4.28 -0.99
N VAL A 462 -12.15 -4.93 -2.03
CA VAL A 462 -12.64 -4.74 -3.41
C VAL A 462 -13.29 -6.00 -3.96
N PHE A 463 -14.33 -5.78 -4.77
CA PHE A 463 -14.89 -6.79 -5.64
C PHE A 463 -14.76 -6.34 -7.09
N GLN A 464 -13.83 -6.97 -7.82
CA GLN A 464 -13.67 -6.81 -9.27
C GLN A 464 -14.75 -7.62 -9.98
N LEU A 465 -15.42 -7.01 -10.96
CA LEU A 465 -16.44 -7.70 -11.75
C LEU A 465 -16.56 -7.14 -13.17
N ARG A 466 -16.95 -8.02 -14.10
CA ARG A 466 -17.38 -7.66 -15.46
C ARG A 466 -18.81 -8.13 -15.77
N ASN A 467 -19.44 -8.84 -14.84
CA ASN A 467 -20.74 -9.48 -15.00
C ASN A 467 -21.78 -8.84 -14.07
N PRO A 468 -23.09 -9.03 -14.33
CA PRO A 468 -24.14 -8.68 -13.39
C PRO A 468 -23.98 -9.34 -12.01
N ILE A 469 -24.47 -8.68 -10.95
CA ILE A 469 -24.41 -9.17 -9.58
C ILE A 469 -25.63 -10.04 -9.28
N HIS A 470 -25.43 -11.32 -8.97
CA HIS A 470 -26.45 -12.17 -8.34
C HIS A 470 -26.19 -12.28 -6.82
N ASN A 471 -27.13 -12.87 -6.08
CA ASN A 471 -27.08 -12.90 -4.62
C ASN A 471 -25.89 -13.72 -4.08
N GLY A 472 -25.34 -14.65 -4.85
CA GLY A 472 -24.07 -15.32 -4.52
C GLY A 472 -22.89 -14.34 -4.41
N HIS A 473 -22.73 -13.39 -5.35
CA HIS A 473 -21.72 -12.34 -5.24
C HIS A 473 -21.98 -11.44 -4.03
N ALA A 474 -23.25 -11.07 -3.80
CA ALA A 474 -23.64 -10.24 -2.65
C ALA A 474 -23.34 -10.93 -1.31
N LEU A 475 -23.62 -12.24 -1.19
CA LEU A 475 -23.30 -13.03 -0.01
C LEU A 475 -21.82 -12.96 0.33
N LEU A 476 -20.95 -13.12 -0.67
CA LEU A 476 -19.50 -13.09 -0.46
C LEU A 476 -18.98 -11.73 -0.03
N MET A 477 -19.51 -10.66 -0.64
CA MET A 477 -19.18 -9.30 -0.24
C MET A 477 -19.62 -9.03 1.21
N ARG A 478 -20.81 -9.49 1.60
CA ARG A 478 -21.34 -9.39 2.97
C ARG A 478 -20.54 -10.21 3.98
N GLU A 479 -20.22 -11.47 3.67
CA GLU A 479 -19.39 -12.32 4.53
C GLU A 479 -17.97 -11.76 4.70
N THR A 480 -17.40 -11.23 3.62
CA THR A 480 -16.08 -10.57 3.69
C THR A 480 -16.15 -9.37 4.62
N ARG A 481 -17.18 -8.54 4.51
CA ARG A 481 -17.41 -7.43 5.43
C ARG A 481 -17.56 -7.90 6.88
N ALA A 482 -18.34 -8.95 7.12
CA ALA A 482 -18.56 -9.51 8.45
C ALA A 482 -17.24 -9.99 9.09
N LYS A 483 -16.38 -10.69 8.32
CA LYS A 483 -15.04 -11.10 8.77
C LYS A 483 -14.13 -9.91 9.06
N LEU A 484 -14.21 -8.85 8.26
CA LEU A 484 -13.41 -7.65 8.48
C LEU A 484 -13.88 -6.87 9.71
N LEU A 485 -15.18 -6.88 10.01
CA LEU A 485 -15.73 -6.25 11.22
C LEU A 485 -15.20 -6.85 12.53
N GLU A 486 -14.68 -8.08 12.51
CA GLU A 486 -14.00 -8.67 13.67
C GLU A 486 -12.67 -7.96 14.01
N LYS A 487 -12.08 -7.24 13.05
CA LYS A 487 -10.75 -6.61 13.16
C LYS A 487 -10.77 -5.09 12.95
N TYR A 488 -11.72 -4.59 12.18
CA TYR A 488 -11.85 -3.21 11.73
C TYR A 488 -13.23 -2.67 12.11
N ARG A 489 -13.33 -1.38 12.40
CA ARG A 489 -14.55 -0.70 12.82
C ARG A 489 -15.48 -0.39 11.64
N ASN A 490 -14.90 0.01 10.51
CA ASN A 490 -15.63 0.49 9.35
C ASN A 490 -15.03 -0.01 8.01
N PRO A 491 -15.11 -1.32 7.71
CA PRO A 491 -14.72 -1.84 6.42
C PRO A 491 -15.70 -1.44 5.31
N ILE A 492 -15.19 -0.76 4.29
CA ILE A 492 -15.90 -0.27 3.12
C ILE A 492 -15.62 -1.16 1.90
N LEU A 493 -16.69 -1.53 1.19
CA LEU A 493 -16.63 -2.21 -0.09
C LEU A 493 -16.36 -1.20 -1.21
N LEU A 494 -15.31 -1.43 -1.99
CA LEU A 494 -15.16 -0.87 -3.33
C LEU A 494 -15.76 -1.86 -4.33
N LEU A 495 -17.00 -1.60 -4.76
CA LEU A 495 -17.66 -2.35 -5.82
C LEU A 495 -17.19 -1.77 -7.15
N HIS A 496 -16.38 -2.54 -7.90
CA HIS A 496 -15.52 -1.95 -8.91
C HIS A 496 -15.68 -2.62 -10.29
N PRO A 497 -16.84 -2.45 -10.96
CA PRO A 497 -17.04 -2.97 -12.30
C PRO A 497 -16.00 -2.44 -13.28
N LEU A 498 -15.47 -3.33 -14.13
CA LEU A 498 -14.65 -2.95 -15.27
C LEU A 498 -15.50 -2.29 -16.35
N GLY A 499 -15.02 -1.19 -16.90
CA GLY A 499 -15.73 -0.38 -17.89
C GLY A 499 -14.91 0.06 -19.09
N GLY A 500 -13.69 -0.46 -19.27
CA GLY A 500 -13.06 -0.48 -20.59
C GLY A 500 -13.71 -1.51 -21.51
N TRP A 501 -13.05 -1.81 -22.63
CA TRP A 501 -13.51 -2.77 -23.61
C TRP A 501 -13.78 -4.15 -22.98
N THR A 502 -14.86 -4.78 -23.41
CA THR A 502 -15.28 -6.16 -23.08
C THR A 502 -15.75 -6.84 -24.36
N LYS A 503 -15.69 -8.17 -24.42
CA LYS A 503 -16.17 -8.95 -25.58
C LYS A 503 -17.67 -8.81 -25.81
N ASP A 504 -18.10 -9.05 -27.05
CA ASP A 504 -19.46 -8.71 -27.53
C ASP A 504 -20.62 -9.44 -26.84
N ASP A 505 -20.38 -10.62 -26.25
CA ASP A 505 -21.41 -11.39 -25.55
C ASP A 505 -21.54 -11.05 -24.05
N ASP A 506 -20.66 -10.21 -23.51
CA ASP A 506 -20.79 -9.68 -22.16
C ASP A 506 -21.92 -8.62 -22.09
N VAL A 507 -22.46 -8.41 -20.89
CA VAL A 507 -23.51 -7.39 -20.67
C VAL A 507 -22.88 -6.00 -20.77
N PRO A 508 -23.45 -5.07 -21.56
CA PRO A 508 -22.96 -3.71 -21.70
C PRO A 508 -22.80 -2.99 -20.35
N LEU A 509 -21.84 -2.07 -20.30
CA LEU A 509 -21.47 -1.37 -19.07
C LEU A 509 -22.65 -0.59 -18.46
N ASP A 510 -23.41 0.14 -19.26
CA ASP A 510 -24.56 0.94 -18.79
C ASP A 510 -25.63 0.06 -18.12
N VAL A 511 -25.91 -1.11 -18.71
CA VAL A 511 -26.85 -2.10 -18.16
C VAL A 511 -26.31 -2.64 -16.84
N ARG A 512 -25.01 -2.99 -16.78
CA ARG A 512 -24.39 -3.46 -15.53
C ARG A 512 -24.43 -2.41 -14.44
N ILE A 513 -24.13 -1.15 -14.74
CA ILE A 513 -24.16 -0.07 -13.74
C ILE A 513 -25.57 0.17 -13.21
N ARG A 514 -26.60 0.16 -14.08
CA ARG A 514 -28.00 0.22 -13.65
C ARG A 514 -28.35 -0.97 -12.76
N GLN A 515 -27.95 -2.18 -13.15
CA GLN A 515 -28.18 -3.40 -12.39
C GLN A 515 -27.50 -3.37 -11.01
N HIS A 516 -26.26 -2.88 -10.92
CA HIS A 516 -25.54 -2.77 -9.66
C HIS A 516 -26.13 -1.71 -8.73
N LYS A 517 -26.60 -0.58 -9.27
CA LYS A 517 -27.35 0.43 -8.49
C LYS A 517 -28.62 -0.17 -7.91
N ALA A 518 -29.39 -0.94 -8.69
CA ALA A 518 -30.57 -1.64 -8.19
C ALA A 518 -30.25 -2.61 -7.05
N VAL A 519 -29.14 -3.36 -7.12
CA VAL A 519 -28.70 -4.24 -6.01
C VAL A 519 -28.43 -3.45 -4.73
N ILE A 520 -27.85 -2.26 -4.82
CA ILE A 520 -27.61 -1.40 -3.65
C ILE A 520 -28.93 -0.80 -3.13
N GLU A 521 -29.81 -0.35 -4.02
CA GLU A 521 -31.12 0.21 -3.67
C GLU A 521 -32.04 -0.81 -2.98
N GLU A 522 -31.95 -2.09 -3.35
CA GLU A 522 -32.67 -3.19 -2.70
C GLU A 522 -32.04 -3.64 -1.37
N GLY A 523 -30.93 -3.02 -0.95
CA GLY A 523 -30.30 -3.29 0.35
C GLY A 523 -29.52 -4.61 0.43
N LEU A 524 -29.31 -5.30 -0.70
CA LEU A 524 -28.43 -6.49 -0.75
C LEU A 524 -26.97 -6.12 -0.44
N LEU A 525 -26.56 -4.93 -0.86
CA LEU A 525 -25.31 -4.28 -0.45
C LEU A 525 -25.69 -2.96 0.20
N GLY A 526 -25.17 -2.67 1.38
CA GLY A 526 -25.52 -1.44 2.10
C GLY A 526 -24.88 -0.22 1.44
N ALA A 527 -25.69 0.80 1.17
CA ALA A 527 -25.26 2.04 0.54
C ALA A 527 -24.28 2.85 1.42
N ASP A 528 -24.36 2.69 2.74
CA ASP A 528 -23.47 3.31 3.72
C ASP A 528 -22.04 2.78 3.60
N TRP A 529 -21.88 1.47 3.40
CA TRP A 529 -20.58 0.79 3.35
C TRP A 529 -20.12 0.40 1.94
N THR A 530 -20.78 0.87 0.87
CA THR A 530 -20.41 0.55 -0.52
C THR A 530 -20.06 1.81 -1.31
N VAL A 531 -18.93 1.77 -2.02
CA VAL A 531 -18.52 2.75 -3.03
C VAL A 531 -18.58 2.06 -4.39
N LEU A 532 -19.46 2.52 -5.27
CA LEU A 532 -19.55 2.07 -6.67
C LEU A 532 -18.68 2.97 -7.54
N SER A 533 -17.71 2.38 -8.24
CA SER A 533 -16.83 3.08 -9.19
C SER A 533 -16.55 2.21 -10.41
N ILE A 534 -16.31 2.82 -11.55
CA ILE A 534 -15.90 2.14 -12.79
C ILE A 534 -14.38 2.10 -12.87
N PHE A 535 -13.84 0.91 -13.13
CA PHE A 535 -12.42 0.72 -13.43
C PHE A 535 -12.19 0.83 -14.95
N PRO A 536 -11.35 1.77 -15.44
CA PRO A 536 -11.31 2.11 -16.86
C PRO A 536 -10.54 1.13 -17.75
N SER A 537 -9.85 0.13 -17.17
CA SER A 537 -9.03 -0.81 -17.95
C SER A 537 -9.86 -1.60 -18.96
N PRO A 538 -9.35 -1.82 -20.18
CA PRO A 538 -9.82 -2.90 -21.04
C PRO A 538 -9.71 -4.26 -20.34
N MET A 539 -10.65 -5.15 -20.62
CA MET A 539 -10.63 -6.55 -20.19
C MET A 539 -9.84 -7.37 -21.22
N MET A 540 -8.84 -8.12 -20.76
CA MET A 540 -8.02 -8.95 -21.66
C MET A 540 -8.53 -10.39 -21.76
N TYR A 541 -9.20 -10.88 -20.71
CA TYR A 541 -9.55 -12.29 -20.50
C TYR A 541 -8.31 -13.20 -20.31
N ALA A 542 -7.23 -12.68 -19.70
CA ALA A 542 -5.95 -13.37 -19.56
C ALA A 542 -5.77 -14.11 -18.21
N GLY A 543 -6.88 -14.47 -17.53
CA GLY A 543 -6.88 -15.37 -16.39
C GLY A 543 -5.90 -14.99 -15.26
N PRO A 544 -5.01 -15.91 -14.82
CA PRO A 544 -4.03 -15.66 -13.76
C PRO A 544 -3.04 -14.52 -14.02
N THR A 545 -2.77 -14.18 -15.29
CA THR A 545 -1.94 -13.01 -15.64
C THR A 545 -2.69 -11.72 -15.36
N GLU A 546 -3.95 -11.64 -15.77
CA GLU A 546 -4.75 -10.42 -15.65
C GLU A 546 -5.28 -10.18 -14.23
N VAL A 547 -5.58 -11.22 -13.44
CA VAL A 547 -6.06 -11.02 -12.06
C VAL A 547 -5.03 -10.28 -11.19
N GLN A 548 -3.74 -10.46 -11.46
CA GLN A 548 -2.67 -9.70 -10.82
C GLN A 548 -2.76 -8.21 -11.16
N TRP A 549 -3.03 -7.86 -12.43
CA TRP A 549 -3.28 -6.48 -12.85
C TRP A 549 -4.51 -5.88 -12.17
N HIS A 550 -5.62 -6.63 -12.14
CA HIS A 550 -6.85 -6.19 -11.46
C HIS A 550 -6.62 -5.90 -9.97
N ALA A 551 -5.77 -6.69 -9.30
CA ALA A 551 -5.41 -6.51 -7.91
C ALA A 551 -4.43 -5.35 -7.70
N ARG A 552 -3.34 -5.30 -8.47
CA ARG A 552 -2.31 -4.25 -8.37
C ARG A 552 -2.88 -2.87 -8.62
N ALA A 553 -3.72 -2.71 -9.65
CA ALA A 553 -4.37 -1.44 -9.94
C ALA A 553 -5.19 -0.92 -8.74
N ARG A 554 -5.74 -1.82 -7.92
CA ARG A 554 -6.56 -1.48 -6.75
C ARG A 554 -5.74 -1.06 -5.54
N LEU A 555 -4.45 -1.43 -5.48
CA LEU A 555 -3.51 -0.85 -4.51
C LEU A 555 -3.41 0.68 -4.70
N ALA A 556 -3.44 1.15 -5.96
CA ALA A 556 -3.45 2.59 -6.24
C ALA A 556 -4.67 3.29 -5.63
N ALA A 557 -5.81 2.61 -5.50
CA ALA A 557 -7.01 3.14 -4.86
C ALA A 557 -7.03 2.97 -3.32
N GLY A 558 -5.96 2.45 -2.70
CA GLY A 558 -5.88 2.23 -1.26
C GLY A 558 -6.53 0.93 -0.77
N VAL A 559 -6.79 -0.01 -1.67
CA VAL A 559 -7.33 -1.33 -1.31
C VAL A 559 -6.25 -2.19 -0.66
N HIS A 560 -6.61 -2.90 0.41
CA HIS A 560 -5.72 -3.88 1.06
C HIS A 560 -6.34 -5.27 1.17
N THR A 561 -7.60 -5.45 0.79
CA THR A 561 -8.26 -6.76 0.77
C THR A 561 -8.92 -7.01 -0.57
N TYR A 562 -8.59 -8.14 -1.19
CA TYR A 562 -9.02 -8.47 -2.54
C TYR A 562 -9.79 -9.77 -2.54
N ILE A 563 -11.06 -9.72 -2.92
CA ILE A 563 -11.89 -10.91 -3.10
C ILE A 563 -11.55 -11.50 -4.48
N VAL A 564 -11.10 -12.74 -4.52
CA VAL A 564 -10.76 -13.43 -5.78
C VAL A 564 -11.63 -14.65 -5.97
N GLY A 565 -12.29 -14.72 -7.13
CA GLY A 565 -13.19 -15.77 -7.60
C GLY A 565 -12.54 -17.10 -7.97
N ARG A 566 -13.39 -18.06 -8.33
CA ARG A 566 -13.03 -19.16 -9.24
C ARG A 566 -12.86 -18.59 -10.66
N ASP A 567 -11.84 -19.05 -11.37
CA ASP A 567 -11.52 -18.65 -12.76
C ASP A 567 -11.54 -17.11 -12.98
N PRO A 568 -10.84 -16.33 -12.13
CA PRO A 568 -10.87 -14.88 -12.22
C PRO A 568 -10.22 -14.43 -13.53
N ALA A 569 -10.88 -13.48 -14.20
CA ALA A 569 -10.47 -13.02 -15.53
C ALA A 569 -10.40 -14.11 -16.61
N GLY A 570 -10.96 -15.30 -16.36
CA GLY A 570 -10.98 -16.38 -17.33
C GLY A 570 -12.05 -16.27 -18.40
N ILE A 571 -11.96 -17.18 -19.35
CA ILE A 571 -12.85 -17.38 -20.49
C ILE A 571 -12.88 -18.88 -20.82
N ALA A 572 -13.94 -19.32 -21.50
CA ALA A 572 -13.96 -20.68 -22.06
C ALA A 572 -12.84 -20.84 -23.10
N ASP A 573 -12.23 -22.02 -23.12
CA ASP A 573 -11.25 -22.40 -24.13
C ASP A 573 -11.92 -22.39 -25.51
N PRO A 574 -11.47 -21.54 -26.45
CA PRO A 574 -12.04 -21.51 -27.78
C PRO A 574 -11.90 -22.84 -28.56
N ALA A 575 -10.96 -23.70 -28.17
CA ALA A 575 -10.78 -25.02 -28.75
C ALA A 575 -11.71 -26.10 -28.13
N SER A 576 -12.38 -25.80 -27.02
CA SER A 576 -13.24 -26.76 -26.32
C SER A 576 -14.66 -26.77 -26.89
N GLU A 577 -15.12 -27.95 -27.32
CA GLU A 577 -16.53 -28.17 -27.69
C GLU A 577 -17.44 -28.28 -26.45
N SER A 578 -16.88 -28.66 -25.29
CA SER A 578 -17.58 -28.80 -24.01
C SER A 578 -17.68 -27.49 -23.21
N GLY A 579 -17.02 -26.42 -23.66
CA GLY A 579 -16.99 -25.12 -22.99
C GLY A 579 -16.15 -25.12 -21.71
N GLU A 580 -15.10 -25.94 -21.66
CA GLU A 580 -14.14 -25.96 -20.56
C GLU A 580 -13.43 -24.62 -20.42
N ALA A 581 -12.96 -24.31 -19.21
CA ALA A 581 -12.22 -23.07 -18.96
C ALA A 581 -10.83 -23.13 -19.60
N LEU A 582 -10.39 -22.03 -20.22
CA LEU A 582 -9.04 -21.91 -20.80
C LEU A 582 -7.96 -22.00 -19.71
N TYR A 583 -8.29 -21.54 -18.49
CA TYR A 583 -7.40 -21.56 -17.35
C TYR A 583 -7.91 -22.56 -16.32
N GLU A 584 -6.96 -23.19 -15.62
CA GLU A 584 -7.31 -23.94 -14.42
C GLU A 584 -7.92 -22.97 -13.38
N VAL A 585 -9.06 -23.38 -12.84
CA VAL A 585 -10.01 -22.50 -12.18
C VAL A 585 -9.56 -21.98 -10.80
N GLU A 586 -8.55 -22.59 -10.19
CA GLU A 586 -7.93 -22.17 -8.93
C GLU A 586 -6.62 -21.38 -9.15
N HIS A 587 -6.03 -21.46 -10.34
CA HIS A 587 -4.72 -20.82 -10.63
C HIS A 587 -4.75 -19.32 -10.34
N GLY A 588 -5.83 -18.61 -10.67
CA GLY A 588 -5.89 -17.17 -10.44
C GLY A 588 -5.73 -16.79 -8.96
N ALA A 589 -6.39 -17.51 -8.05
CA ALA A 589 -6.26 -17.28 -6.61
C ALA A 589 -4.89 -17.69 -6.08
N LYS A 590 -4.37 -18.85 -6.52
CA LYS A 590 -3.04 -19.36 -6.13
C LYS A 590 -1.93 -18.39 -6.56
N VAL A 591 -1.91 -18.01 -7.84
CA VAL A 591 -0.94 -17.06 -8.39
C VAL A 591 -1.00 -15.74 -7.66
N LEU A 592 -2.19 -15.18 -7.44
CA LEU A 592 -2.33 -13.92 -6.73
C LEU A 592 -1.77 -13.95 -5.30
N SER A 593 -1.94 -15.08 -4.58
CA SER A 593 -1.43 -15.24 -3.21
C SER A 593 0.09 -15.31 -3.09
N MET A 594 0.78 -15.67 -4.19
CA MET A 594 2.24 -15.77 -4.25
C MET A 594 2.89 -14.71 -5.16
N ALA A 595 2.09 -13.84 -5.75
CA ALA A 595 2.55 -12.85 -6.72
C ALA A 595 3.50 -11.83 -6.06
N PRO A 596 4.75 -11.72 -6.55
CA PRO A 596 5.70 -10.73 -6.04
C PRO A 596 5.14 -9.31 -6.18
N GLY A 597 5.39 -8.45 -5.19
CA GLY A 597 4.86 -7.08 -5.14
C GLY A 597 3.39 -6.97 -4.67
N LEU A 598 2.70 -8.08 -4.41
CA LEU A 598 1.33 -8.13 -3.87
C LEU A 598 1.24 -8.82 -2.51
N SER A 599 2.37 -9.10 -1.85
CA SER A 599 2.43 -9.83 -0.57
C SER A 599 1.68 -9.16 0.59
N HIS A 600 1.49 -7.83 0.52
CA HIS A 600 0.74 -7.06 1.51
C HIS A 600 -0.78 -7.07 1.28
N LEU A 601 -1.25 -7.60 0.15
CA LEU A 601 -2.66 -7.71 -0.17
C LEU A 601 -3.26 -8.92 0.56
N ASN A 602 -4.27 -8.68 1.39
CA ASN A 602 -5.05 -9.76 1.99
C ASN A 602 -5.99 -10.35 0.95
N VAL A 603 -5.57 -11.44 0.31
CA VAL A 603 -6.37 -12.16 -0.68
C VAL A 603 -7.38 -13.06 0.03
N ILE A 604 -8.67 -12.84 -0.25
CA ILE A 604 -9.75 -13.67 0.26
C ILE A 604 -10.25 -14.54 -0.90
N PRO A 605 -9.91 -15.83 -0.92
CA PRO A 605 -10.38 -16.73 -1.96
C PRO A 605 -11.88 -16.97 -1.84
N PHE A 606 -12.53 -17.07 -2.98
CA PHE A 606 -13.94 -17.40 -3.12
C PHE A 606 -14.20 -18.78 -2.53
N ARG A 607 -15.27 -18.88 -1.75
CA ARG A 607 -15.98 -20.14 -1.58
C ARG A 607 -17.12 -20.15 -2.58
N VAL A 608 -17.34 -21.29 -3.22
CA VAL A 608 -18.38 -21.43 -4.23
C VAL A 608 -19.73 -21.17 -3.57
N ALA A 609 -20.48 -20.18 -4.06
CA ALA A 609 -21.86 -19.94 -3.64
C ALA A 609 -22.81 -20.51 -4.71
N ALA A 610 -23.84 -21.23 -4.28
CA ALA A 610 -24.84 -21.85 -5.13
C ALA A 610 -26.24 -21.63 -4.54
N TYR A 611 -27.28 -21.82 -5.34
CA TYR A 611 -28.66 -21.66 -4.88
C TYR A 611 -29.07 -22.90 -4.08
N ASP A 612 -29.38 -22.73 -2.80
CA ASP A 612 -29.89 -23.79 -1.94
C ASP A 612 -31.40 -23.91 -2.14
N LYS A 613 -31.82 -25.00 -2.80
CA LYS A 613 -33.21 -25.26 -3.15
C LYS A 613 -34.10 -25.48 -1.93
N LYS A 614 -33.54 -25.90 -0.79
CA LYS A 614 -34.31 -26.11 0.45
C LYS A 614 -34.50 -24.81 1.19
N ALA A 615 -33.44 -24.01 1.30
CA ALA A 615 -33.48 -22.72 1.98
C ALA A 615 -34.09 -21.61 1.11
N CYS A 616 -34.18 -21.83 -0.20
CA CYS A 616 -34.63 -20.85 -1.20
C CYS A 616 -33.80 -19.56 -1.18
N GLU A 617 -32.48 -19.70 -1.01
CA GLU A 617 -31.54 -18.58 -0.97
C GLU A 617 -30.15 -19.01 -1.49
N MET A 618 -29.29 -18.03 -1.76
CA MET A 618 -27.88 -18.32 -2.07
C MET A 618 -27.12 -18.66 -0.80
N ALA A 619 -26.41 -19.78 -0.81
CA ALA A 619 -25.58 -20.24 0.32
C ALA A 619 -24.21 -20.75 -0.17
N MET A 620 -23.26 -20.86 0.75
CA MET A 620 -21.97 -21.49 0.47
C MET A 620 -22.18 -22.98 0.16
N PHE A 621 -21.63 -23.43 -0.97
CA PHE A 621 -21.73 -24.80 -1.42
C PHE A 621 -21.10 -25.76 -0.41
N ASP A 622 -21.84 -26.82 -0.10
CA ASP A 622 -21.45 -27.88 0.81
C ASP A 622 -21.56 -29.22 0.08
N SER A 623 -20.39 -29.85 -0.12
CA SER A 623 -20.27 -31.10 -0.87
C SER A 623 -21.01 -32.27 -0.20
N SER A 624 -21.25 -32.22 1.11
CA SER A 624 -21.99 -33.25 1.85
C SER A 624 -23.47 -33.31 1.50
N ARG A 625 -24.03 -32.19 1.00
CA ARG A 625 -25.45 -32.03 0.62
C ARG A 625 -25.60 -31.47 -0.79
N LYS A 626 -24.72 -31.90 -1.71
CA LYS A 626 -24.63 -31.42 -3.10
C LYS A 626 -25.97 -31.35 -3.84
N GLU A 627 -26.90 -32.27 -3.54
CA GLU A 627 -28.19 -32.36 -4.24
C GLU A 627 -29.18 -31.24 -3.85
N ASP A 628 -28.90 -30.55 -2.74
CA ASP A 628 -29.67 -29.39 -2.29
C ASP A 628 -29.29 -28.12 -3.06
N PHE A 629 -28.15 -28.13 -3.77
CA PHE A 629 -27.63 -26.97 -4.47
C PHE A 629 -27.89 -27.01 -5.97
N GLU A 630 -28.12 -25.83 -6.54
CA GLU A 630 -28.28 -25.61 -7.98
C GLU A 630 -27.31 -24.51 -8.46
N PHE A 631 -26.64 -24.80 -9.59
CA PHE A 631 -25.71 -23.89 -10.25
C PHE A 631 -26.36 -23.28 -11.49
N ILE A 632 -26.80 -22.03 -11.37
CA ILE A 632 -27.39 -21.30 -12.49
C ILE A 632 -26.27 -20.57 -13.23
N SER A 633 -25.89 -21.08 -14.40
CA SER A 633 -24.85 -20.46 -15.23
C SER A 633 -25.33 -19.14 -15.84
N GLY A 634 -24.39 -18.28 -16.26
CA GLY A 634 -24.73 -17.06 -17.00
C GLY A 634 -25.52 -17.36 -18.28
N THR A 635 -25.25 -18.48 -18.95
CA THR A 635 -26.03 -18.91 -20.13
C THR A 635 -27.47 -19.30 -19.76
N ALA A 636 -27.67 -20.02 -18.66
CA ALA A 636 -29.01 -20.36 -18.17
C ALA A 636 -29.79 -19.08 -17.78
N MET A 637 -29.14 -18.16 -17.07
CA MET A 637 -29.69 -16.85 -16.70
C MET A 637 -30.16 -16.07 -17.94
N ARG A 638 -29.34 -16.04 -18.99
CA ARG A 638 -29.69 -15.42 -20.28
C ARG A 638 -30.89 -16.08 -20.95
N GLY A 639 -30.95 -17.41 -20.92
CA GLY A 639 -32.09 -18.18 -21.44
C GLY A 639 -33.40 -17.77 -20.76
N LEU A 640 -33.41 -17.78 -19.42
CA LEU A 640 -34.58 -17.34 -18.63
C LEU A 640 -35.01 -15.92 -18.99
N ALA A 641 -34.07 -14.98 -19.05
CA ALA A 641 -34.34 -13.58 -19.39
C ALA A 641 -34.98 -13.43 -20.78
N ARG A 642 -34.48 -14.16 -21.78
CA ARG A 642 -34.98 -14.17 -23.16
C ARG A 642 -36.38 -14.75 -23.29
N GLU A 643 -36.69 -15.76 -22.50
CA GLU A 643 -37.99 -16.45 -22.48
C GLU A 643 -39.03 -15.73 -21.60
N GLY A 644 -38.65 -14.64 -20.92
CA GLY A 644 -39.52 -13.93 -19.99
C GLY A 644 -39.78 -14.67 -18.69
N LEU A 645 -38.95 -15.67 -18.36
CA LEU A 645 -39.01 -16.43 -17.12
C LEU A 645 -38.17 -15.74 -16.04
N THR A 646 -38.51 -15.96 -14.77
CA THR A 646 -37.73 -15.47 -13.62
C THR A 646 -36.84 -16.58 -13.07
N PRO A 647 -35.62 -16.29 -12.61
CA PRO A 647 -34.84 -17.25 -11.85
C PRO A 647 -35.53 -17.58 -10.52
N PRO A 648 -35.10 -18.64 -9.81
CA PRO A 648 -35.61 -18.94 -8.49
C PRO A 648 -35.55 -17.74 -7.54
N ASN A 649 -36.58 -17.57 -6.72
CA ASN A 649 -36.64 -16.48 -5.75
C ASN A 649 -35.40 -16.52 -4.85
N GLY A 650 -34.77 -15.38 -4.57
CA GLY A 650 -33.54 -15.33 -3.78
C GLY A 650 -32.24 -15.57 -4.58
N PHE A 651 -32.30 -15.85 -5.88
CA PHE A 651 -31.12 -15.91 -6.75
C PHE A 651 -30.55 -14.53 -7.11
N MET A 652 -31.41 -13.56 -7.40
CA MET A 652 -31.05 -12.17 -7.73
C MET A 652 -32.12 -11.22 -7.20
N ALA A 653 -31.73 -9.99 -6.87
CA ALA A 653 -32.66 -8.90 -6.56
C ALA A 653 -33.69 -8.69 -7.67
N GLU A 654 -34.92 -8.31 -7.31
CA GLU A 654 -36.04 -8.27 -8.26
C GLU A 654 -35.86 -7.14 -9.29
N LYS A 655 -35.56 -5.92 -8.85
CA LYS A 655 -35.31 -4.79 -9.77
C LYS A 655 -34.04 -5.04 -10.57
N ALA A 656 -33.03 -5.64 -9.96
CA ALA A 656 -31.81 -6.00 -10.65
C ALA A 656 -32.06 -7.06 -11.75
N TRP A 657 -32.95 -8.01 -11.51
CA TRP A 657 -33.41 -8.98 -12.51
C TRP A 657 -34.19 -8.29 -13.63
N THR A 658 -35.14 -7.40 -13.30
CA THR A 658 -35.94 -6.66 -14.29
C THR A 658 -35.04 -5.93 -15.29
N ILE A 659 -34.00 -5.24 -14.82
CA ILE A 659 -33.05 -4.52 -15.68
C ILE A 659 -32.37 -5.46 -16.69
N LEU A 660 -31.96 -6.66 -16.24
CA LEU A 660 -31.34 -7.64 -17.14
C LEU A 660 -32.35 -8.26 -18.09
N ALA A 661 -33.54 -8.60 -17.60
CA ALA A 661 -34.59 -9.19 -18.39
C ALA A 661 -35.04 -8.24 -19.51
N ASP A 662 -35.20 -6.95 -19.21
CA ASP A 662 -35.57 -5.94 -20.19
C ASP A 662 -34.48 -5.79 -21.27
N TYR A 663 -33.19 -5.74 -20.88
CA TYR A 663 -32.09 -5.73 -21.84
C TYR A 663 -32.10 -6.94 -22.79
N TYR A 664 -32.28 -8.16 -22.26
CA TYR A 664 -32.29 -9.36 -23.09
C TYR A 664 -33.55 -9.48 -23.96
N ARG A 665 -34.69 -8.96 -23.51
CA ARG A 665 -35.91 -8.89 -24.33
C ARG A 665 -35.76 -7.89 -25.47
N GLU A 666 -35.21 -6.71 -25.21
CA GLU A 666 -34.93 -5.70 -26.25
C GLU A 666 -33.95 -6.24 -27.30
N LYS A 667 -32.89 -6.93 -26.87
CA LYS A 667 -31.90 -7.55 -27.77
C LYS A 667 -32.48 -8.66 -28.65
N ASN A 668 -33.53 -9.36 -28.20
CA ASN A 668 -34.21 -10.38 -29.00
C ASN A 668 -35.21 -9.80 -30.02
N ASN A 669 -35.68 -8.58 -29.79
CA ASN A 669 -36.64 -7.88 -30.64
C ASN A 669 -35.96 -7.04 -31.75
N GLN A 670 -34.64 -6.86 -31.67
CA GLN A 670 -33.77 -6.27 -32.70
C GLN A 670 -33.13 -7.38 -33.53
#